data_AF-A0A354TPG2-F1
#
_entry.id   AF-A0A354TPG2-F1
#
_cell.length_a   1.000
_cell.length_b   1.000
_cell.length_c   1.000
_cell.angle_alpha   90.00
_cell.angle_beta   90.00
_cell.angle_gamma   90.00
#
_symmetry.space_group_name_H-M   'P 1'
#
loop_
_entity.id
_entity.type
_entity.pdbx_description
1 polymer ?
#
loop_
_entity_poly.entity_id
_entity_poly.type
_entity_poly.pdbx_seq_one_letter_code
_entity_poly.pdbx_strand_id
1 'polypeptide(L)'
;MSASAETNPIGELLHHSLQVQLDPINEIIEVQDQLRLPNAWRGQQLQFELNAALTITRANLSIREVTNAVANAVEVIASTVAHEAPTRVYQIDVPANFRGDFQLTYNGIINDLAEQDSAEYAQSFAQTSGIISSEGVFLSRASVWVPLFDDGLITFDLDTRFAATAGTWSAVSQGDADGPTGWRSGQPMEEIYLIAADFTIYRQATGDVEALAYLRTPDTNLATKYLDATARYLQLYEPLLGDYAFSKFALVENFWETGYGMPSFTLLGEQVIRFPFILESSYPHEILHNWWGNGVFPDYESGNWSEGLTAYLADHLFREMDGVGHEYRKEMLARYKNYVADGDDFPLSQFTSRNSAVTQAVGYGKTLMLWHMLRIELGDELFIAGLQQFYDQFKFKRASFSDIEGLFSELSGRDLAPFFDQWVHRIGAPELSVRVEEVNGNRARIMFAQTQFEDPYQLKVPVALFYEGESEPQIYDIALTQKLEGVMAEDFDKLQAVLVDPFFDVFRTLDREETPPTVGELFGASEIAFIMPTEDREQWTRLAENFGQGVDFELIFADSIEELPSDRSVWVLGQNNPYSTTVVESAANYGVSTGSSGITIEGSEVAYSNRSSVIVGRHPANPELAVGWIHVDDMVAMPGMIEKLPHYGKYSYLSFVGAEPTNDVKGVWASPDSPLQWIKPSLTSAIAWDSLVPAPAIAELPPKYLPEQLARHSNALTAAEMEGRGLGSQGLDRAARYIADQFQAAGLEPVDGNYFQRWRDELVGNDLVRLANVVGMIPGVNTDLSAEPIVLGAHYDHLGIDADTGADYEGADDNASGVSVLIEVASKLARAFTPQRPILFVAFTGEEAGLMGSDHFVNNPPGGFETENFFAMVNMDAVGRLEGRTLQVFSTESAYEWPFMAQGIGFTIGVPSEFPAQTIASSDHVSFLNAGIPAIHLFSGAHLDYHQPSDTSDKLDLRGMSDVALWVEEAIVYLADRTDPLRVNLENAQVEVSTATGSREASLGTIPDFAYDGEGVRISGVTPGGAAEVAGLQGMDIILQFNGTAVDSLQTYSNMLREAAPGDQIAVTVRRGEGILTVRAELKAR
;
A
#
# COMPACT_ATOMS: atom_id res chain seq x y z
N MET A 1 -32.52 -27.94 -8.47
CA MET A 1 -32.26 -29.36 -8.82
C MET A 1 -31.17 -29.35 -9.87
N SER A 2 -30.14 -30.16 -9.62
CA SER A 2 -28.84 -30.28 -10.27
C SER A 2 -28.79 -30.08 -11.80
N ALA A 3 -27.96 -29.13 -12.23
CA ALA A 3 -27.05 -29.32 -13.35
C ALA A 3 -25.64 -29.18 -12.77
N SER A 4 -24.95 -30.30 -12.65
CA SER A 4 -23.56 -30.42 -12.20
C SER A 4 -22.63 -29.69 -13.15
N ALA A 5 -21.61 -29.04 -12.60
CA ALA A 5 -20.40 -28.64 -13.29
C ALA A 5 -19.90 -29.78 -14.21
N GLU A 6 -20.09 -29.62 -15.51
CA GLU A 6 -19.42 -30.46 -16.50
C GLU A 6 -17.97 -29.98 -16.57
N THR A 7 -17.09 -30.73 -15.93
CA THR A 7 -15.67 -30.79 -16.29
C THR A 7 -15.58 -30.98 -17.80
N ASN A 8 -15.06 -29.98 -18.52
CA ASN A 8 -14.84 -30.06 -19.96
C ASN A 8 -14.02 -31.33 -20.25
N PRO A 9 -14.45 -32.24 -21.15
CA PRO A 9 -13.79 -33.53 -21.28
C PRO A 9 -12.39 -33.33 -21.86
N ILE A 10 -11.39 -33.87 -21.14
CA ILE A 10 -9.92 -33.92 -21.38
C ILE A 10 -9.51 -34.50 -22.78
N GLY A 11 -10.44 -34.64 -23.73
CA GLY A 11 -10.23 -35.10 -25.10
C GLY A 11 -10.49 -34.06 -26.20
N GLU A 12 -10.79 -32.81 -25.87
CA GLU A 12 -11.04 -31.73 -26.86
C GLU A 12 -9.90 -30.71 -26.99
N LEU A 13 -9.04 -30.54 -25.98
CA LEU A 13 -7.89 -29.64 -26.03
C LEU A 13 -6.59 -30.38 -26.40
N LEU A 14 -5.63 -29.63 -26.91
CA LEU A 14 -4.25 -30.11 -27.05
C LEU A 14 -3.64 -30.28 -25.66
N HIS A 15 -3.05 -31.44 -25.42
CA HIS A 15 -2.38 -31.74 -24.16
C HIS A 15 -0.94 -32.18 -24.40
N HIS A 16 0.00 -31.55 -23.70
CA HIS A 16 1.42 -31.88 -23.73
C HIS A 16 1.80 -32.69 -22.49
N SER A 17 2.48 -33.82 -22.67
CA SER A 17 3.13 -34.54 -21.57
C SER A 17 4.65 -34.49 -21.79
N LEU A 18 5.29 -33.54 -21.13
CA LEU A 18 6.66 -33.11 -21.35
C LEU A 18 7.62 -33.79 -20.36
N GLN A 19 8.68 -34.40 -20.88
CA GLN A 19 9.89 -34.73 -20.12
C GLN A 19 11.02 -33.86 -20.63
N VAL A 20 11.48 -32.94 -19.79
CA VAL A 20 12.48 -31.94 -20.14
C VAL A 20 13.78 -32.26 -19.42
N GLN A 21 14.87 -32.36 -20.16
CA GLN A 21 16.23 -32.45 -19.63
C GLN A 21 16.95 -31.13 -19.94
N LEU A 22 17.32 -30.40 -18.88
CA LEU A 22 18.05 -29.14 -18.94
C LEU A 22 19.51 -29.33 -18.55
N ASP A 23 20.42 -28.70 -19.29
CA ASP A 23 21.80 -28.46 -18.89
C ASP A 23 22.08 -26.95 -18.98
N PRO A 24 21.69 -26.18 -17.95
CA PRO A 24 21.80 -24.72 -17.97
C PRO A 24 23.24 -24.22 -18.17
N ILE A 25 24.22 -24.97 -17.67
CA ILE A 25 25.65 -24.64 -17.79
C ILE A 25 26.14 -24.71 -19.24
N ASN A 26 25.58 -25.61 -20.05
CA ASN A 26 25.91 -25.74 -21.46
C ASN A 26 24.82 -25.17 -22.39
N GLU A 27 23.80 -24.51 -21.82
CA GLU A 27 22.69 -23.88 -22.54
C GLU A 27 21.82 -24.87 -23.34
N ILE A 28 21.85 -26.17 -22.99
CA ILE A 28 21.18 -27.23 -23.75
C ILE A 28 19.83 -27.59 -23.14
N ILE A 29 18.84 -27.79 -24.01
CA ILE A 29 17.55 -28.42 -23.69
C ILE A 29 17.32 -29.64 -24.58
N GLU A 30 16.81 -30.71 -23.98
CA GLU A 30 16.22 -31.85 -24.67
C GLU A 30 14.80 -32.09 -24.15
N VAL A 31 13.83 -32.16 -25.05
CA VAL A 31 12.42 -32.37 -24.70
C VAL A 31 11.90 -33.63 -25.38
N GLN A 32 11.21 -34.46 -24.59
CA GLN A 32 10.35 -35.52 -25.08
C GLN A 32 8.91 -35.14 -24.79
N ASP A 33 8.13 -34.91 -25.83
CA ASP A 33 6.73 -34.49 -25.74
C ASP A 33 5.81 -35.59 -26.25
N GLN A 34 4.81 -35.95 -25.46
CA GLN A 34 3.70 -36.80 -25.88
C GLN A 34 2.44 -35.95 -26.00
N LEU A 35 2.10 -35.59 -27.24
CA LEU A 35 0.98 -34.72 -27.55
C LEU A 35 -0.30 -35.55 -27.75
N ARG A 36 -1.30 -35.30 -26.91
CA ARG A 36 -2.66 -35.78 -27.16
C ARG A 36 -3.39 -34.73 -27.99
N LEU A 37 -3.59 -35.05 -29.27
CA LEU A 37 -4.26 -34.14 -30.21
C LEU A 37 -5.78 -34.12 -30.00
N PRO A 38 -6.43 -32.96 -30.18
CA PRO A 38 -7.89 -32.84 -30.24
C PRO A 38 -8.53 -33.85 -31.20
N ASN A 39 -9.69 -34.39 -30.81
CA ASN A 39 -10.44 -35.31 -31.67
C ASN A 39 -10.78 -34.70 -33.04
N ALA A 40 -11.05 -33.39 -33.08
CA ALA A 40 -11.40 -32.65 -34.29
C ALA A 40 -10.26 -32.62 -35.33
N TRP A 41 -9.00 -32.70 -34.90
CA TRP A 41 -7.83 -32.61 -35.76
C TRP A 41 -7.48 -33.92 -36.48
N ARG A 42 -8.14 -35.04 -36.11
CA ARG A 42 -7.89 -36.33 -36.74
C ARG A 42 -8.35 -36.35 -38.19
N GLY A 43 -7.51 -36.91 -39.07
CA GLY A 43 -7.79 -36.95 -40.51
C GLY A 43 -7.49 -35.64 -41.24
N GLN A 44 -6.94 -34.65 -40.53
CA GLN A 44 -6.52 -33.38 -41.10
C GLN A 44 -4.99 -33.35 -41.29
N GLN A 45 -4.57 -32.40 -42.11
CA GLN A 45 -3.17 -32.01 -42.26
C GLN A 45 -2.95 -30.78 -41.40
N LEU A 46 -2.05 -30.88 -40.43
CA LEU A 46 -1.78 -29.80 -39.47
C LEU A 46 -0.42 -29.19 -39.74
N GLN A 47 -0.25 -27.95 -39.31
CA GLN A 47 1.04 -27.28 -39.21
C GLN A 47 1.31 -26.92 -37.75
N PHE A 48 2.58 -26.91 -37.38
CA PHE A 48 3.02 -26.35 -36.11
C PHE A 48 4.36 -25.65 -36.27
N GLU A 49 4.61 -24.70 -35.39
CA GLU A 49 5.86 -23.97 -35.30
C GLU A 49 6.71 -24.49 -34.14
N LEU A 50 8.03 -24.48 -34.33
CA LEU A 50 9.00 -24.79 -33.29
C LEU A 50 10.19 -23.84 -33.45
N ASN A 51 10.80 -23.42 -32.33
CA ASN A 51 11.99 -22.59 -32.34
C ASN A 51 13.05 -23.12 -33.32
N ALA A 52 13.58 -22.25 -34.18
CA ALA A 52 14.51 -22.60 -35.24
C ALA A 52 15.88 -23.10 -34.73
N ALA A 53 16.21 -22.84 -33.47
CA ALA A 53 17.38 -23.37 -32.79
C ALA A 53 17.19 -24.82 -32.29
N LEU A 54 15.95 -25.31 -32.25
CA LEU A 54 15.64 -26.69 -31.87
C LEU A 54 15.59 -27.59 -33.11
N THR A 55 16.06 -28.82 -32.94
CA THR A 55 16.08 -29.85 -33.98
C THR A 55 15.29 -31.07 -33.53
N ILE A 56 14.27 -31.44 -34.31
CA ILE A 56 13.51 -32.68 -34.11
C ILE A 56 14.41 -33.88 -34.42
N THR A 57 14.67 -34.71 -33.40
CA THR A 57 15.49 -35.92 -33.51
C THR A 57 14.66 -37.18 -33.68
N ARG A 58 13.41 -37.18 -33.22
CA ARG A 58 12.50 -38.33 -33.32
C ARG A 58 11.04 -37.89 -33.41
N ALA A 59 10.27 -38.58 -34.25
CA ALA A 59 8.82 -38.47 -34.31
C ALA A 59 8.19 -39.84 -34.60
N ASN A 60 7.01 -40.12 -34.05
CA ASN A 60 6.26 -41.35 -34.35
C ASN A 60 5.29 -41.22 -35.54
N LEU A 61 5.07 -40.00 -36.04
CA LEU A 61 4.34 -39.68 -37.26
C LEU A 61 5.27 -39.03 -38.29
N SER A 62 4.89 -39.07 -39.56
CA SER A 62 5.64 -38.43 -40.64
C SER A 62 5.53 -36.91 -40.53
N ILE A 63 6.67 -36.25 -40.34
CA ILE A 63 6.79 -34.79 -40.31
C ILE A 63 7.61 -34.33 -41.50
N ARG A 64 7.20 -33.24 -42.14
CA ARG A 64 8.00 -32.53 -43.15
C ARG A 64 8.16 -31.07 -42.74
N GLU A 65 9.37 -30.56 -42.81
CA GLU A 65 9.61 -29.11 -42.73
C GLU A 65 9.11 -28.45 -44.02
N VAL A 66 8.39 -27.33 -43.91
CA VAL A 66 7.84 -26.61 -45.05
C VAL A 66 8.56 -25.28 -45.22
N THR A 67 9.31 -25.12 -46.30
CA THR A 67 10.04 -23.90 -46.62
C THR A 67 9.11 -22.89 -47.29
N ASN A 68 8.52 -21.99 -46.49
CA ASN A 68 8.03 -20.64 -46.84
C ASN A 68 6.93 -20.20 -45.86
N ALA A 69 7.30 -19.42 -44.86
CA ALA A 69 6.57 -18.23 -44.44
C ALA A 69 7.58 -17.37 -43.69
N VAL A 70 7.84 -16.16 -44.18
CA VAL A 70 8.31 -15.10 -43.31
C VAL A 70 7.17 -14.92 -42.31
N ALA A 71 7.48 -15.07 -41.02
CA ALA A 71 6.51 -14.88 -39.95
C ALA A 71 5.75 -13.58 -40.20
N ASN A 72 4.42 -13.66 -40.36
CA ASN A 72 3.62 -12.57 -39.86
C ASN A 72 3.76 -12.73 -38.36
N ALA A 73 4.42 -11.78 -37.70
CA ALA A 73 4.36 -11.67 -36.25
C ALA A 73 2.88 -11.75 -35.87
N VAL A 74 2.48 -12.86 -35.24
CA VAL A 74 1.23 -12.87 -34.52
C VAL A 74 1.53 -11.94 -33.35
N GLU A 75 0.83 -10.80 -33.27
CA GLU A 75 0.93 -9.95 -32.09
C GLU A 75 0.70 -10.84 -30.88
N VAL A 76 1.72 -10.97 -30.02
CA VAL A 76 1.69 -11.78 -28.81
C VAL A 76 0.47 -11.34 -28.02
N ILE A 77 -0.55 -12.18 -28.08
CA ILE A 77 -1.74 -12.07 -27.28
C ILE A 77 -1.28 -12.26 -25.82
N ALA A 78 -1.55 -11.26 -24.99
CA ALA A 78 -1.50 -11.31 -23.53
C ALA A 78 -0.18 -11.08 -22.78
N SER A 79 0.97 -10.78 -23.41
CA SER A 79 2.15 -10.50 -22.61
C SER A 79 2.92 -9.27 -23.11
N THR A 80 3.28 -8.39 -22.17
CA THR A 80 4.31 -7.35 -22.30
C THR A 80 5.71 -7.93 -22.56
N VAL A 81 5.78 -9.17 -23.05
CA VAL A 81 6.93 -10.05 -22.95
C VAL A 81 7.31 -10.57 -24.35
N ALA A 82 8.24 -9.84 -24.94
CA ALA A 82 9.25 -10.31 -25.87
C ALA A 82 8.96 -10.35 -27.37
N HIS A 83 10.05 -10.08 -28.09
CA HIS A 83 10.30 -10.49 -29.46
C HIS A 83 10.08 -12.01 -29.58
N GLU A 84 9.25 -12.47 -30.52
CA GLU A 84 9.07 -13.91 -30.76
C GLU A 84 10.36 -14.53 -31.32
N ALA A 85 10.71 -15.72 -30.85
CA ALA A 85 11.87 -16.46 -31.35
C ALA A 85 11.67 -16.82 -32.83
N PRO A 86 12.74 -16.81 -33.66
CA PRO A 86 12.64 -17.31 -35.03
C PRO A 86 12.17 -18.77 -35.06
N THR A 87 11.16 -19.09 -35.89
CA THR A 87 10.56 -20.44 -35.94
C THR A 87 10.86 -21.20 -37.24
N ARG A 88 10.68 -22.51 -37.19
CA ARG A 88 10.52 -23.39 -38.36
C ARG A 88 9.12 -23.97 -38.35
N VAL A 89 8.49 -23.98 -39.53
CA VAL A 89 7.16 -24.56 -39.73
C VAL A 89 7.27 -26.01 -40.17
N TYR A 90 6.60 -26.88 -39.42
CA TYR A 90 6.50 -28.30 -39.68
C TYR A 90 5.08 -28.67 -40.05
N GLN A 91 4.92 -29.61 -40.96
CA GLN A 91 3.63 -30.14 -41.36
C GLN A 91 3.56 -31.63 -41.06
N ILE A 92 2.41 -32.04 -40.52
CA ILE A 92 2.11 -33.40 -40.10
C ILE A 92 0.78 -33.86 -40.71
N ASP A 93 0.76 -35.10 -41.20
CA ASP A 93 -0.47 -35.75 -41.66
C ASP A 93 -0.99 -36.68 -40.56
N VAL A 94 -2.14 -36.33 -39.94
CA VAL A 94 -2.73 -37.11 -38.84
C VAL A 94 -3.76 -38.10 -39.41
N PRO A 95 -3.52 -39.43 -39.33
CA PRO A 95 -4.49 -40.40 -39.86
C PRO A 95 -5.84 -40.31 -39.15
N ALA A 96 -6.95 -40.42 -39.89
CA ALA A 96 -8.30 -40.40 -39.30
C ALA A 96 -8.53 -41.52 -38.26
N ASN A 97 -7.82 -42.64 -38.40
CA ASN A 97 -7.83 -43.78 -37.49
C ASN A 97 -6.68 -43.74 -36.47
N PHE A 98 -5.98 -42.62 -36.29
CA PHE A 98 -4.93 -42.50 -35.29
C PHE A 98 -5.51 -42.77 -33.89
N ARG A 99 -4.79 -43.62 -33.14
CA ARG A 99 -5.13 -44.09 -31.80
C ARG A 99 -3.83 -44.09 -30.99
N GLY A 100 -3.65 -43.09 -30.14
CA GLY A 100 -2.43 -42.88 -29.34
C GLY A 100 -2.03 -41.41 -29.33
N ASP A 101 -0.90 -41.12 -28.70
CA ASP A 101 -0.32 -39.79 -28.59
C ASP A 101 0.75 -39.58 -29.68
N PHE A 102 0.83 -38.36 -30.22
CA PHE A 102 1.90 -37.96 -31.13
C PHE A 102 3.16 -37.71 -30.31
N GLN A 103 4.22 -38.47 -30.59
CA GLN A 103 5.47 -38.39 -29.83
C GLN A 103 6.50 -37.60 -30.62
N LEU A 104 7.08 -36.59 -29.99
CA LEU A 104 8.12 -35.74 -30.53
C LEU A 104 9.32 -35.71 -29.57
N THR A 105 10.53 -35.81 -30.11
CA THR A 105 11.76 -35.56 -29.36
C THR A 105 12.60 -34.55 -30.11
N TYR A 106 13.06 -33.52 -29.41
CA TYR A 106 13.83 -32.43 -29.99
C TYR A 106 14.81 -31.87 -28.98
N ASN A 107 15.91 -31.29 -29.47
CA ASN A 107 16.91 -30.64 -28.63
C ASN A 107 17.59 -29.49 -29.35
N GLY A 108 18.26 -28.64 -28.59
CA GLY A 108 19.01 -27.51 -29.11
C GLY A 108 19.50 -26.59 -28.00
N ILE A 109 19.84 -25.36 -28.39
CA ILE A 109 20.31 -24.30 -27.51
C ILE A 109 19.34 -23.12 -27.65
N ILE A 110 18.84 -22.61 -26.54
CA ILE A 110 18.00 -21.40 -26.48
C ILE A 110 18.73 -20.42 -25.55
N ASN A 111 19.29 -19.36 -26.10
CA ASN A 111 20.02 -18.34 -25.35
C ASN A 111 19.89 -16.99 -26.05
N ASP A 112 18.72 -16.37 -25.88
CA ASP A 112 18.47 -15.01 -26.31
C ASP A 112 18.64 -14.07 -25.11
N LEU A 113 19.63 -13.19 -25.14
CA LEU A 113 19.93 -12.31 -24.02
C LEU A 113 18.83 -11.25 -23.88
N ALA A 114 18.47 -10.91 -22.64
CA ALA A 114 17.48 -9.88 -22.41
C ALA A 114 18.02 -8.51 -22.84
N GLU A 115 17.33 -7.85 -23.78
CA GLU A 115 17.68 -6.53 -24.31
C GLU A 115 16.56 -5.52 -24.04
N GLN A 116 16.92 -4.24 -23.86
CA GLN A 116 15.94 -3.16 -23.64
C GLN A 116 15.56 -2.53 -24.98
N ASP A 117 14.28 -2.65 -25.37
CA ASP A 117 13.85 -2.40 -26.75
C ASP A 117 13.66 -0.92 -27.14
N SER A 118 13.84 0.07 -26.24
CA SER A 118 13.85 1.48 -26.64
C SER A 118 14.43 2.45 -25.60
N ALA A 119 14.98 3.57 -26.09
CA ALA A 119 15.47 4.70 -25.28
C ALA A 119 14.36 5.67 -24.82
N GLU A 120 13.17 5.60 -25.41
CA GLU A 120 12.04 6.50 -25.10
C GLU A 120 11.35 6.17 -23.77
N TYR A 121 11.65 5.02 -23.18
CA TYR A 121 11.01 4.57 -21.94
C TYR A 121 12.06 4.07 -20.96
N ALA A 122 12.59 4.98 -20.15
CA ALA A 122 13.50 4.67 -19.05
C ALA A 122 12.84 3.89 -17.88
N GLN A 123 11.72 3.19 -18.15
CA GLN A 123 10.98 2.29 -17.25
C GLN A 123 10.64 0.93 -17.91
N SER A 124 11.06 0.63 -19.15
CA SER A 124 10.83 -0.68 -19.76
C SER A 124 11.86 -1.70 -19.26
N PHE A 125 11.40 -2.89 -18.85
CA PHE A 125 12.27 -4.02 -18.52
C PHE A 125 12.87 -4.63 -19.80
N ALA A 126 14.03 -5.26 -19.65
CA ALA A 126 14.65 -6.01 -20.74
C ALA A 126 13.80 -7.24 -21.10
N GLN A 127 13.62 -7.48 -22.40
CA GLN A 127 12.81 -8.56 -22.94
C GLN A 127 13.68 -9.61 -23.64
N THR A 128 13.22 -10.87 -23.64
CA THR A 128 13.93 -12.00 -24.27
C THR A 128 12.93 -12.98 -24.86
N SER A 129 13.19 -13.51 -26.05
CA SER A 129 12.39 -14.60 -26.60
C SER A 129 12.51 -15.88 -25.77
N GLY A 130 13.60 -16.07 -25.02
CA GLY A 130 13.82 -17.23 -24.15
C GLY A 130 15.30 -17.43 -23.85
N ILE A 131 15.62 -17.85 -22.63
CA ILE A 131 17.01 -17.95 -22.16
C ILE A 131 17.22 -19.20 -21.31
N ILE A 132 18.29 -19.94 -21.61
CA ILE A 132 18.83 -21.04 -20.82
C ILE A 132 20.30 -20.72 -20.60
N SER A 133 20.69 -20.39 -19.38
CA SER A 133 22.07 -20.04 -19.05
C SER A 133 22.49 -20.56 -17.68
N SER A 134 23.77 -20.38 -17.33
CA SER A 134 24.25 -20.68 -15.98
C SER A 134 23.63 -19.79 -14.90
N GLU A 135 23.03 -18.67 -15.27
CA GLU A 135 22.34 -17.78 -14.34
C GLU A 135 20.91 -18.25 -14.08
N GLY A 136 20.20 -18.76 -15.08
CA GLY A 136 18.84 -19.27 -14.91
C GLY A 136 18.19 -19.68 -16.23
N VAL A 137 16.94 -20.12 -16.14
CA VAL A 137 16.10 -20.51 -17.27
C VAL A 137 14.80 -19.72 -17.23
N PHE A 138 14.43 -19.15 -18.37
CA PHE A 138 13.14 -18.56 -18.64
C PHE A 138 12.67 -19.00 -20.03
N LEU A 139 11.55 -19.70 -20.08
CA LEU A 139 10.89 -20.11 -21.32
C LEU A 139 9.39 -19.80 -21.23
N SER A 140 8.84 -19.22 -22.30
CA SER A 140 7.43 -18.85 -22.47
C SER A 140 6.94 -19.22 -23.87
N ARG A 141 5.71 -18.84 -24.25
CA ARG A 141 5.19 -18.99 -25.63
C ARG A 141 6.11 -18.35 -26.65
N ALA A 142 6.65 -17.16 -26.36
CA ALA A 142 7.57 -16.43 -27.25
C ALA A 142 8.85 -17.22 -27.57
N SER A 143 9.23 -18.15 -26.68
CA SER A 143 10.39 -19.03 -26.91
C SER A 143 10.12 -20.11 -27.94
N VAL A 144 8.84 -20.41 -28.22
CA VAL A 144 8.39 -21.50 -29.11
C VAL A 144 9.12 -22.81 -28.78
N TRP A 145 9.36 -23.03 -27.48
CA TRP A 145 10.12 -24.17 -26.94
C TRP A 145 9.28 -25.45 -26.90
N VAL A 146 7.96 -25.30 -27.03
CA VAL A 146 6.99 -26.37 -27.29
C VAL A 146 6.32 -26.13 -28.66
N PRO A 147 5.88 -27.20 -29.36
CA PRO A 147 5.20 -27.06 -30.65
C PRO A 147 3.91 -26.21 -30.57
N LEU A 148 3.82 -25.15 -31.36
CA LEU A 148 2.63 -24.29 -31.44
C LEU A 148 1.78 -24.63 -32.67
N PHE A 149 0.55 -25.12 -32.49
CA PHE A 149 -0.34 -25.53 -33.59
C PHE A 149 -1.37 -24.45 -33.97
N ASP A 150 -1.93 -23.77 -32.99
CA ASP A 150 -2.87 -22.66 -33.12
C ASP A 150 -2.83 -21.77 -31.85
N ASP A 151 -3.74 -20.80 -31.77
CA ASP A 151 -3.91 -19.91 -30.62
C ASP A 151 -4.93 -20.44 -29.59
N GLY A 152 -5.25 -21.74 -29.65
CA GLY A 152 -6.14 -22.40 -28.72
C GLY A 152 -5.52 -22.65 -27.34
N LEU A 153 -6.37 -22.81 -26.33
CA LEU A 153 -5.93 -23.16 -24.98
C LEU A 153 -5.40 -24.60 -24.91
N ILE A 154 -4.40 -24.79 -24.06
CA ILE A 154 -3.69 -26.06 -23.88
C ILE A 154 -3.75 -26.54 -22.43
N THR A 155 -3.43 -27.82 -22.23
CA THR A 155 -3.19 -28.41 -20.89
C THR A 155 -1.85 -29.12 -20.92
N PHE A 156 -1.23 -29.36 -19.76
CA PHE A 156 0.07 -30.02 -19.75
C PHE A 156 0.40 -30.78 -18.46
N ASP A 157 1.29 -31.76 -18.59
CA ASP A 157 2.10 -32.33 -17.53
C ASP A 157 3.59 -32.06 -17.90
N LEU A 158 4.40 -31.65 -16.93
CA LEU A 158 5.80 -31.25 -17.12
C LEU A 158 6.68 -31.90 -16.05
N ASP A 159 7.61 -32.76 -16.46
CA ASP A 159 8.67 -33.32 -15.60
C ASP A 159 10.03 -32.76 -16.03
N THR A 160 10.64 -31.92 -15.19
CA THR A 160 11.94 -31.32 -15.48
C THR A 160 13.06 -32.04 -14.74
N ARG A 161 14.16 -32.30 -15.44
CA ARG A 161 15.37 -32.92 -14.91
C ARG A 161 16.58 -32.10 -15.28
N PHE A 162 17.54 -32.03 -14.38
CA PHE A 162 18.76 -31.26 -14.58
C PHE A 162 19.95 -32.18 -14.82
N ALA A 163 20.91 -31.70 -15.62
CA ALA A 163 22.21 -32.33 -15.76
C ALA A 163 22.93 -32.35 -14.40
N ALA A 164 23.91 -33.24 -14.24
CA ALA A 164 24.64 -33.36 -12.97
C ALA A 164 25.34 -32.06 -12.53
N THR A 165 25.62 -31.17 -13.48
CA THR A 165 26.17 -29.82 -13.29
C THR A 165 25.22 -28.86 -12.58
N ALA A 166 23.91 -29.12 -12.62
CA ALA A 166 22.84 -28.30 -12.03
C ALA A 166 21.98 -29.14 -11.05
N GLY A 167 22.61 -30.06 -10.31
CA GLY A 167 21.89 -31.04 -9.48
C GLY A 167 21.13 -30.48 -8.27
N THR A 168 21.35 -29.22 -7.90
CA THR A 168 20.62 -28.50 -6.83
C THR A 168 19.46 -27.65 -7.36
N TRP A 169 19.36 -27.49 -8.68
CA TRP A 169 18.38 -26.61 -9.29
C TRP A 169 16.97 -27.16 -9.15
N SER A 170 16.01 -26.24 -9.10
CA SER A 170 14.59 -26.54 -9.14
C SER A 170 13.91 -25.76 -10.26
N ALA A 171 12.73 -26.23 -10.66
CA ALA A 171 11.92 -25.61 -11.69
C ALA A 171 10.55 -25.20 -11.12
N VAL A 172 9.99 -24.11 -11.64
CA VAL A 172 8.65 -23.63 -11.37
C VAL A 172 7.91 -23.37 -12.68
N SER A 173 6.64 -23.78 -12.71
CA SER A 173 5.69 -23.57 -13.80
C SER A 173 4.31 -23.27 -13.20
N GLN A 174 3.32 -23.01 -14.04
CA GLN A 174 1.94 -22.80 -13.62
C GLN A 174 1.24 -24.11 -13.23
N GLY A 175 0.23 -24.00 -12.36
CA GLY A 175 -0.61 -25.13 -11.95
C GLY A 175 -0.12 -25.83 -10.68
N ASP A 176 -0.46 -27.11 -10.55
CA ASP A 176 -0.21 -27.90 -9.34
C ASP A 176 1.16 -28.58 -9.41
N ALA A 177 1.82 -28.72 -8.26
CA ALA A 177 3.06 -29.50 -8.16
C ALA A 177 2.78 -31.01 -8.34
N ASP A 178 3.57 -31.69 -9.17
CA ASP A 178 3.53 -33.14 -9.41
C ASP A 178 4.90 -33.79 -9.12
N GLY A 179 5.38 -33.57 -7.90
CA GLY A 179 6.70 -34.01 -7.45
C GLY A 179 7.70 -32.86 -7.27
N PRO A 180 9.00 -33.16 -7.03
CA PRO A 180 10.00 -32.14 -6.68
C PRO A 180 10.33 -31.14 -7.80
N THR A 181 10.18 -31.57 -9.05
CA THR A 181 10.50 -30.81 -10.26
C THR A 181 9.41 -30.93 -11.33
N GLY A 182 8.25 -31.46 -10.94
CA GLY A 182 7.12 -31.75 -11.81
C GLY A 182 5.98 -30.75 -11.60
N TRP A 183 5.31 -30.38 -12.68
CA TRP A 183 4.17 -29.46 -12.68
C TRP A 183 3.08 -29.95 -13.61
N ARG A 184 1.82 -29.69 -13.27
CA ARG A 184 0.68 -30.05 -14.11
C ARG A 184 -0.36 -28.95 -14.13
N SER A 185 -0.92 -28.70 -15.30
CA SER A 185 -2.16 -27.96 -15.45
C SER A 185 -3.18 -28.81 -16.18
N GLY A 186 -4.16 -29.32 -15.42
CA GLY A 186 -5.36 -29.94 -15.98
C GLY A 186 -6.38 -28.92 -16.47
N GLN A 187 -6.21 -27.65 -16.11
CA GLN A 187 -7.06 -26.53 -16.53
C GLN A 187 -6.50 -25.90 -17.83
N PRO A 188 -7.37 -25.37 -18.71
CA PRO A 188 -6.96 -24.67 -19.91
C PRO A 188 -6.03 -23.46 -19.62
N MET A 189 -4.93 -23.35 -20.35
CA MET A 189 -3.93 -22.27 -20.26
C MET A 189 -3.58 -21.74 -21.66
N GLU A 190 -3.15 -20.49 -21.79
CA GLU A 190 -2.72 -19.93 -23.08
C GLU A 190 -1.32 -20.39 -23.51
N GLU A 191 -0.48 -20.78 -22.55
CA GLU A 191 0.90 -21.19 -22.77
C GLU A 191 1.46 -22.10 -21.66
N ILE A 192 2.75 -22.46 -21.76
CA ILE A 192 3.53 -23.22 -20.76
C ILE A 192 4.79 -22.43 -20.40
N TYR A 193 4.90 -21.99 -19.14
CA TYR A 193 6.10 -21.36 -18.62
C TYR A 193 7.04 -22.41 -18.02
N LEU A 194 8.35 -22.24 -18.19
CA LEU A 194 9.36 -23.01 -17.46
C LEU A 194 10.44 -22.07 -16.96
N ILE A 195 10.43 -21.84 -15.64
CA ILE A 195 11.45 -21.06 -14.94
C ILE A 195 12.30 -22.02 -14.11
N ALA A 196 13.62 -21.89 -14.15
CA ALA A 196 14.49 -22.70 -13.30
C ALA A 196 15.75 -21.95 -12.87
N ALA A 197 16.17 -22.18 -11.63
CA ALA A 197 17.42 -21.70 -11.07
C ALA A 197 17.81 -22.53 -9.83
N ASP A 198 18.94 -22.20 -9.22
CA ASP A 198 19.34 -22.72 -7.91
C ASP A 198 18.57 -22.00 -6.78
N PHE A 199 17.28 -22.30 -6.65
CA PHE A 199 16.40 -21.64 -5.69
C PHE A 199 16.47 -22.26 -4.28
N THR A 200 16.42 -21.40 -3.27
CA THR A 200 15.91 -21.70 -1.93
C THR A 200 14.41 -21.42 -1.90
N ILE A 201 13.61 -22.41 -1.48
CA ILE A 201 12.15 -22.36 -1.54
C ILE A 201 11.57 -22.25 -0.13
N TYR A 202 10.78 -21.21 0.09
CA TYR A 202 10.01 -20.97 1.32
C TYR A 202 8.53 -21.21 1.06
N ARG A 203 7.80 -21.69 2.07
CA ARG A 203 6.41 -22.15 1.92
C ARG A 203 5.58 -21.77 3.14
N GLN A 204 4.33 -21.36 2.90
CA GLN A 204 3.35 -21.09 3.93
C GLN A 204 1.96 -21.51 3.45
N ALA A 205 1.20 -22.20 4.29
CA ALA A 205 -0.19 -22.53 3.99
C ALA A 205 -1.09 -21.31 4.26
N THR A 206 -1.94 -20.98 3.29
CA THR A 206 -2.90 -19.87 3.33
C THR A 206 -4.26 -20.39 2.88
N GLY A 207 -5.10 -20.80 3.84
CA GLY A 207 -6.37 -21.46 3.51
C GLY A 207 -6.11 -22.75 2.72
N ASP A 208 -6.74 -22.87 1.55
CA ASP A 208 -6.55 -23.99 0.62
C ASP A 208 -5.41 -23.75 -0.40
N VAL A 209 -4.74 -22.60 -0.32
CA VAL A 209 -3.66 -22.17 -1.24
C VAL A 209 -2.30 -22.25 -0.54
N GLU A 210 -1.27 -22.70 -1.25
CA GLU A 210 0.13 -22.63 -0.77
C GLU A 210 0.80 -21.33 -1.28
N ALA A 211 1.18 -20.43 -0.37
CA ALA A 211 2.04 -19.30 -0.68
C ALA A 211 3.51 -19.78 -0.75
N LEU A 212 4.23 -19.34 -1.77
CA LEU A 212 5.61 -19.75 -2.04
C LEU A 212 6.51 -18.55 -2.33
N ALA A 213 7.78 -18.65 -1.94
CA ALA A 213 8.84 -17.74 -2.38
C ALA A 213 10.06 -18.53 -2.86
N TYR A 214 10.45 -18.34 -4.12
CA TYR A 214 11.64 -18.92 -4.73
C TYR A 214 12.72 -17.85 -4.81
N LEU A 215 13.73 -17.94 -3.96
CA LEU A 215 14.84 -16.99 -3.92
C LEU A 215 16.14 -17.65 -4.36
N ARG A 216 16.88 -17.01 -5.26
CA ARG A 216 18.22 -17.40 -5.71
C ARG A 216 19.24 -17.21 -4.59
N THR A 217 19.08 -16.13 -3.82
CA THR A 217 19.88 -15.87 -2.62
C THR A 217 19.00 -16.11 -1.39
N PRO A 218 19.35 -17.05 -0.48
CA PRO A 218 18.55 -17.32 0.70
C PRO A 218 18.33 -16.07 1.56
N ASP A 219 17.07 -15.65 1.72
CA ASP A 219 16.67 -14.57 2.62
C ASP A 219 15.31 -14.88 3.25
N THR A 220 15.31 -15.32 4.51
CA THR A 220 14.09 -15.72 5.22
C THR A 220 13.19 -14.53 5.55
N ASN A 221 13.78 -13.36 5.82
CA ASN A 221 13.02 -12.15 6.15
C ASN A 221 12.26 -11.66 4.91
N LEU A 222 12.94 -11.60 3.76
CA LEU A 222 12.33 -11.23 2.49
C LEU A 222 11.23 -12.21 2.08
N ALA A 223 11.52 -13.51 2.14
CA ALA A 223 10.55 -14.55 1.81
C ALA A 223 9.28 -14.40 2.65
N THR A 224 9.41 -14.18 3.96
CA THR A 224 8.23 -14.08 4.84
C THR A 224 7.38 -12.85 4.52
N LYS A 225 7.97 -11.70 4.19
CA LYS A 225 7.21 -10.51 3.76
C LYS A 225 6.29 -10.83 2.57
N TYR A 226 6.78 -11.56 1.59
CA TYR A 226 6.01 -11.95 0.41
C TYR A 226 4.98 -13.05 0.69
N LEU A 227 5.29 -14.02 1.55
CA LEU A 227 4.34 -15.04 1.97
C LEU A 227 3.15 -14.41 2.73
N ASP A 228 3.43 -13.50 3.65
CA ASP A 228 2.41 -12.75 4.39
C ASP A 228 1.59 -11.84 3.46
N ALA A 229 2.25 -11.12 2.56
CA ALA A 229 1.56 -10.27 1.57
C ALA A 229 0.64 -11.11 0.66
N THR A 230 1.12 -12.25 0.17
CA THR A 230 0.30 -13.20 -0.60
C THR A 230 -0.94 -13.60 0.20
N ALA A 231 -0.75 -14.02 1.47
CA ALA A 231 -1.84 -14.45 2.32
C ALA A 231 -2.89 -13.34 2.52
N ARG A 232 -2.42 -12.13 2.78
CA ARG A 232 -3.25 -10.94 2.99
C ARG A 232 -4.03 -10.53 1.75
N TYR A 233 -3.41 -10.57 0.57
CA TYR A 233 -4.07 -10.20 -0.69
C TYR A 233 -5.05 -11.26 -1.19
N LEU A 234 -4.79 -12.55 -0.96
CA LEU A 234 -5.79 -13.59 -1.21
C LEU A 234 -7.04 -13.36 -0.33
N GLN A 235 -6.86 -13.05 0.95
CA GLN A 235 -7.97 -12.71 1.86
C GLN A 235 -8.73 -11.43 1.46
N LEU A 236 -8.06 -10.47 0.81
CA LEU A 236 -8.72 -9.29 0.24
C LEU A 236 -9.57 -9.66 -0.97
N TYR A 237 -9.02 -10.43 -1.92
CA TYR A 237 -9.63 -10.61 -3.24
C TYR A 237 -10.65 -11.75 -3.30
N GLU A 238 -10.51 -12.83 -2.53
CA GLU A 238 -11.47 -13.94 -2.58
C GLU A 238 -12.91 -13.52 -2.24
N PRO A 239 -13.17 -12.71 -1.20
CA PRO A 239 -14.52 -12.20 -0.94
C PRO A 239 -15.05 -11.29 -2.05
N LEU A 240 -14.16 -10.58 -2.75
CA LEU A 240 -14.53 -9.64 -3.81
C LEU A 240 -14.82 -10.35 -5.14
N LEU A 241 -14.11 -11.43 -5.46
CA LEU A 241 -14.04 -12.01 -6.82
C LEU A 241 -14.43 -13.49 -6.87
N GLY A 242 -14.41 -14.20 -5.74
CA GLY A 242 -14.59 -15.65 -5.62
C GLY A 242 -13.27 -16.40 -5.45
N ASP A 243 -13.38 -17.69 -5.12
CA ASP A 243 -12.27 -18.56 -4.72
C ASP A 243 -11.11 -18.58 -5.73
N TYR A 244 -9.88 -18.45 -5.22
CA TYR A 244 -8.67 -18.51 -6.02
C TYR A 244 -8.55 -19.85 -6.77
N ALA A 245 -8.25 -19.80 -8.08
CA ALA A 245 -8.38 -20.97 -8.95
C ALA A 245 -7.18 -21.93 -8.98
N PHE A 246 -6.06 -21.59 -8.34
CA PHE A 246 -4.84 -22.40 -8.35
C PHE A 246 -4.52 -22.93 -6.96
N SER A 247 -3.78 -24.03 -6.86
CA SER A 247 -3.37 -24.59 -5.55
C SER A 247 -2.27 -23.76 -4.86
N LYS A 248 -1.63 -22.84 -5.57
CA LYS A 248 -0.49 -22.07 -5.08
C LYS A 248 -0.42 -20.69 -5.74
N PHE A 249 0.22 -19.75 -5.04
CA PHE A 249 0.76 -18.54 -5.62
C PHE A 249 2.23 -18.38 -5.20
N ALA A 250 3.13 -18.11 -6.15
CA ALA A 250 4.55 -17.97 -5.85
C ALA A 250 5.14 -16.60 -6.24
N LEU A 251 5.93 -16.00 -5.36
CA LEU A 251 6.98 -15.08 -5.78
C LEU A 251 8.16 -15.90 -6.34
N VAL A 252 8.65 -15.54 -7.52
CA VAL A 252 9.86 -16.13 -8.10
C VAL A 252 10.87 -15.02 -8.39
N GLU A 253 12.06 -15.10 -7.78
CA GLU A 253 13.16 -14.18 -8.02
C GLU A 253 13.81 -14.48 -9.37
N ASN A 254 13.89 -13.46 -10.22
CA ASN A 254 14.48 -13.56 -11.54
C ASN A 254 15.97 -13.17 -11.51
N PHE A 255 16.69 -13.51 -12.60
CA PHE A 255 18.12 -13.20 -12.75
C PHE A 255 18.41 -11.95 -13.58
N TRP A 256 17.36 -11.23 -13.98
CA TRP A 256 17.42 -9.85 -14.46
C TRP A 256 16.18 -9.10 -13.97
N GLU A 257 16.18 -7.77 -14.08
CA GLU A 257 15.05 -6.97 -13.58
C GLU A 257 13.80 -7.18 -14.45
N THR A 258 12.72 -7.65 -13.82
CA THR A 258 11.41 -7.92 -14.44
C THR A 258 10.24 -7.60 -13.52
N GLY A 259 9.04 -7.52 -14.10
CA GLY A 259 7.76 -7.44 -13.41
C GLY A 259 6.68 -8.18 -14.20
N TYR A 260 6.66 -9.53 -14.13
CA TYR A 260 5.74 -10.35 -14.93
C TYR A 260 4.73 -11.11 -14.06
N GLY A 261 3.44 -10.98 -14.36
CA GLY A 261 2.35 -11.74 -13.74
C GLY A 261 1.99 -12.98 -14.55
N MET A 262 2.22 -14.16 -13.98
CA MET A 262 1.95 -15.44 -14.62
C MET A 262 0.81 -16.19 -13.88
N PRO A 263 0.19 -17.20 -14.52
CA PRO A 263 -0.79 -18.03 -13.81
C PRO A 263 -0.12 -18.74 -12.63
N SER A 264 -0.62 -18.54 -11.42
CA SER A 264 -0.12 -19.10 -10.14
C SER A 264 1.25 -18.62 -9.64
N PHE A 265 1.88 -17.62 -10.26
CA PHE A 265 3.12 -17.02 -9.76
C PHE A 265 3.48 -15.70 -10.45
N THR A 266 4.37 -14.92 -9.85
CA THR A 266 4.96 -13.72 -10.48
C THR A 266 6.48 -13.84 -10.52
N LEU A 267 7.09 -13.31 -11.58
CA LEU A 267 8.53 -13.32 -11.81
C LEU A 267 9.08 -11.89 -11.71
N LEU A 268 9.75 -11.60 -10.60
CA LEU A 268 10.22 -10.26 -10.26
C LEU A 268 11.75 -10.20 -10.17
N GLY A 269 12.33 -9.08 -10.56
CA GLY A 269 13.77 -8.83 -10.53
C GLY A 269 14.41 -8.89 -9.14
N GLU A 270 15.70 -9.23 -9.08
CA GLU A 270 16.46 -9.28 -7.83
C GLU A 270 16.42 -7.95 -7.06
N GLN A 271 16.64 -6.81 -7.72
CA GLN A 271 16.57 -5.53 -7.03
C GLN A 271 15.13 -5.14 -6.74
N VAL A 272 14.21 -5.39 -7.68
CA VAL A 272 12.78 -5.08 -7.54
C VAL A 272 12.21 -5.69 -6.26
N ILE A 273 12.43 -6.98 -5.99
CA ILE A 273 11.80 -7.63 -4.84
C ILE A 273 12.26 -7.06 -3.48
N ARG A 274 13.39 -6.35 -3.44
CA ARG A 274 13.94 -5.77 -2.21
C ARG A 274 13.42 -4.37 -1.93
N PHE A 275 12.70 -3.73 -2.86
CA PHE A 275 12.09 -2.44 -2.63
C PHE A 275 10.81 -2.57 -1.79
N PRO A 276 10.71 -1.89 -0.63
CA PRO A 276 9.56 -2.05 0.28
C PRO A 276 8.21 -1.74 -0.36
N PHE A 277 8.15 -0.73 -1.22
CA PHE A 277 6.90 -0.27 -1.84
C PHE A 277 6.28 -1.30 -2.81
N ILE A 278 7.06 -2.25 -3.33
CA ILE A 278 6.55 -3.25 -4.30
C ILE A 278 5.45 -4.11 -3.69
N LEU A 279 5.54 -4.40 -2.39
CA LEU A 279 4.52 -5.17 -1.69
C LEU A 279 3.17 -4.46 -1.70
N GLU A 280 3.14 -3.13 -1.72
CA GLU A 280 1.92 -2.32 -1.63
C GLU A 280 1.48 -1.72 -2.97
N SER A 281 2.36 -1.70 -3.99
CA SER A 281 2.04 -1.20 -5.32
C SER A 281 1.83 -2.33 -6.33
N SER A 282 2.90 -2.90 -6.87
CA SER A 282 2.84 -3.82 -8.01
C SER A 282 2.45 -5.24 -7.62
N TYR A 283 2.86 -5.73 -6.45
CA TYR A 283 2.58 -7.11 -6.03
C TYR A 283 1.08 -7.46 -5.94
N PRO A 284 0.19 -6.63 -5.35
CA PRO A 284 -1.24 -6.91 -5.36
C PRO A 284 -1.85 -6.90 -6.76
N HIS A 285 -1.29 -6.14 -7.70
CA HIS A 285 -1.68 -6.14 -9.12
C HIS A 285 -1.36 -7.50 -9.77
N GLU A 286 -0.16 -8.03 -9.56
CA GLU A 286 0.26 -9.32 -10.12
C GLU A 286 -0.54 -10.50 -9.55
N ILE A 287 -0.89 -10.46 -8.26
CA ILE A 287 -1.79 -11.46 -7.66
C ILE A 287 -3.16 -11.40 -8.33
N LEU A 288 -3.70 -10.19 -8.50
CA LEU A 288 -5.03 -9.98 -9.06
C LEU A 288 -5.16 -10.48 -10.51
N HIS A 289 -4.07 -10.47 -11.28
CA HIS A 289 -4.06 -11.06 -12.62
C HIS A 289 -4.46 -12.54 -12.66
N ASN A 290 -4.38 -13.25 -11.54
CA ASN A 290 -4.82 -14.65 -11.45
C ASN A 290 -6.35 -14.83 -11.50
N TRP A 291 -7.11 -13.75 -11.27
CA TRP A 291 -8.52 -13.69 -11.62
C TRP A 291 -8.70 -13.16 -13.04
N TRP A 292 -8.00 -12.07 -13.39
CA TRP A 292 -8.18 -11.33 -14.65
C TRP A 292 -6.92 -11.34 -15.51
N GLY A 293 -6.94 -11.99 -16.67
CA GLY A 293 -5.76 -12.17 -17.53
C GLY A 293 -5.24 -13.61 -17.48
N ASN A 294 -5.05 -14.18 -16.28
CA ASN A 294 -4.57 -15.56 -16.11
C ASN A 294 -5.65 -16.55 -15.63
N GLY A 295 -6.78 -16.04 -15.11
CA GLY A 295 -7.93 -16.85 -14.67
C GLY A 295 -9.07 -16.79 -15.66
N VAL A 296 -9.48 -15.60 -16.05
CA VAL A 296 -10.36 -15.31 -17.19
C VAL A 296 -9.54 -14.58 -18.23
N PHE A 297 -9.42 -15.17 -19.41
CA PHE A 297 -8.58 -14.66 -20.48
C PHE A 297 -9.35 -13.58 -21.26
N PRO A 298 -8.74 -12.44 -21.60
CA PRO A 298 -9.35 -11.50 -22.54
C PRO A 298 -9.50 -12.14 -23.92
N ASP A 299 -10.57 -11.79 -24.62
CA ASP A 299 -10.63 -11.98 -26.07
C ASP A 299 -9.97 -10.79 -26.76
N TYR A 300 -8.67 -10.92 -27.00
CA TYR A 300 -7.82 -9.85 -27.55
C TYR A 300 -8.22 -9.39 -28.95
N GLU A 301 -8.95 -10.21 -29.72
CA GLU A 301 -9.55 -9.77 -31.00
C GLU A 301 -10.61 -8.67 -30.78
N SER A 302 -11.20 -8.61 -29.59
CA SER A 302 -12.28 -7.70 -29.21
C SER A 302 -11.88 -6.65 -28.17
N GLY A 303 -10.61 -6.63 -27.75
CA GLY A 303 -10.05 -5.68 -26.79
C GLY A 303 -9.75 -6.29 -25.41
N ASN A 304 -8.66 -5.83 -24.81
CA ASN A 304 -8.19 -6.26 -23.49
C ASN A 304 -8.86 -5.43 -22.37
N TRP A 305 -9.88 -6.02 -21.74
CA TRP A 305 -10.58 -5.40 -20.60
C TRP A 305 -9.90 -5.64 -19.25
N SER A 306 -8.99 -6.62 -19.14
CA SER A 306 -8.46 -7.07 -17.86
C SER A 306 -7.48 -6.10 -17.25
N GLU A 307 -6.60 -5.46 -18.04
CA GLU A 307 -5.60 -4.51 -17.52
C GLU A 307 -6.25 -3.36 -16.73
N GLY A 308 -7.30 -2.76 -17.29
CA GLY A 308 -8.02 -1.69 -16.62
C GLY A 308 -8.79 -2.16 -15.38
N LEU A 309 -9.33 -3.39 -15.38
CA LEU A 309 -9.98 -3.97 -14.21
C LEU A 309 -8.98 -4.27 -13.10
N THR A 310 -7.83 -4.84 -13.45
CA THR A 310 -6.74 -5.12 -12.52
C THR A 310 -6.22 -3.84 -11.90
N ALA A 311 -5.95 -2.80 -12.71
CA ALA A 311 -5.57 -1.49 -12.20
C ALA A 311 -6.66 -0.84 -11.35
N TYR A 312 -7.95 -1.05 -11.65
CA TYR A 312 -9.05 -0.53 -10.84
C TYR A 312 -9.11 -1.16 -9.44
N LEU A 313 -8.94 -2.48 -9.36
CA LEU A 313 -9.07 -3.25 -8.13
C LEU A 313 -7.75 -3.44 -7.37
N ALA A 314 -6.62 -2.95 -7.90
CA ALA A 314 -5.34 -2.87 -7.20
C ALA A 314 -4.91 -1.40 -7.06
N ASP A 315 -4.34 -0.81 -8.10
CA ASP A 315 -3.72 0.52 -8.06
C ASP A 315 -4.67 1.61 -7.59
N HIS A 316 -5.91 1.64 -8.10
CA HIS A 316 -6.93 2.61 -7.67
C HIS A 316 -7.53 2.24 -6.31
N LEU A 317 -7.88 0.97 -6.09
CA LEU A 317 -8.53 0.53 -4.85
C LEU A 317 -7.71 0.89 -3.61
N PHE A 318 -6.39 0.73 -3.64
CA PHE A 318 -5.54 1.06 -2.49
C PHE A 318 -5.55 2.57 -2.22
N ARG A 319 -5.59 3.38 -3.26
CA ARG A 319 -5.73 4.85 -3.15
C ARG A 319 -7.12 5.23 -2.64
N GLU A 320 -8.16 4.48 -3.01
CA GLU A 320 -9.52 4.62 -2.48
C GLU A 320 -9.57 4.28 -0.98
N MET A 321 -8.89 3.22 -0.55
CA MET A 321 -8.74 2.85 0.87
C MET A 321 -8.05 3.96 1.68
N ASP A 322 -7.08 4.67 1.07
CA ASP A 322 -6.41 5.84 1.65
C ASP A 322 -7.27 7.14 1.60
N GLY A 323 -8.50 7.08 1.08
CA GLY A 323 -9.39 8.25 0.94
C GLY A 323 -9.06 9.18 -0.23
N VAL A 324 -8.09 8.81 -1.08
CA VAL A 324 -7.57 9.63 -2.20
C VAL A 324 -7.80 8.99 -3.58
N GLY A 325 -8.81 8.11 -3.71
CA GLY A 325 -9.17 7.47 -4.98
C GLY A 325 -9.55 8.48 -6.08
N HIS A 326 -10.24 9.56 -5.70
CA HIS A 326 -10.61 10.65 -6.62
C HIS A 326 -9.39 11.34 -7.25
N GLU A 327 -8.28 11.49 -6.51
CA GLU A 327 -7.04 12.04 -7.06
C GLU A 327 -6.40 11.09 -8.08
N TYR A 328 -6.50 9.77 -7.87
CA TYR A 328 -6.03 8.79 -8.84
C TYR A 328 -6.87 8.82 -10.13
N ARG A 329 -8.20 8.95 -10.02
CA ARG A 329 -9.08 9.11 -11.18
C ARG A 329 -8.78 10.40 -11.94
N LYS A 330 -8.63 11.53 -11.23
CA LYS A 330 -8.19 12.80 -11.82
C LYS A 330 -6.88 12.64 -12.59
N GLU A 331 -5.93 11.90 -12.03
CA GLU A 331 -4.66 11.60 -12.70
C GLU A 331 -4.86 10.82 -14.01
N MET A 332 -5.77 9.83 -14.05
CA MET A 332 -6.08 9.11 -15.30
C MET A 332 -6.67 10.04 -16.37
N LEU A 333 -7.60 10.92 -15.99
CA LEU A 333 -8.19 11.90 -16.93
C LEU A 333 -7.14 12.91 -17.43
N ALA A 334 -6.25 13.36 -16.54
CA ALA A 334 -5.14 14.25 -16.90
C ALA A 334 -4.16 13.59 -17.88
N ARG A 335 -3.84 12.29 -17.69
CA ARG A 335 -3.00 11.53 -18.63
C ARG A 335 -3.65 11.44 -20.01
N TYR A 336 -4.95 11.17 -20.08
CA TYR A 336 -5.67 11.16 -21.36
C TYR A 336 -5.56 12.52 -22.07
N LYS A 337 -5.85 13.64 -21.37
CA LYS A 337 -5.73 15.00 -21.93
C LYS A 337 -4.30 15.36 -22.37
N ASN A 338 -3.28 14.88 -21.68
CA ASN A 338 -1.90 15.28 -21.93
C ASN A 338 -1.19 14.47 -23.00
N TYR A 339 -1.53 13.18 -23.16
CA TYR A 339 -0.80 12.28 -24.04
C TYR A 339 -1.57 11.88 -25.29
N VAL A 340 -2.90 11.97 -25.29
CA VAL A 340 -3.73 11.57 -26.44
C VAL A 340 -4.04 12.79 -27.30
N ALA A 341 -3.22 13.03 -28.32
CA ALA A 341 -3.42 14.12 -29.27
C ALA A 341 -4.46 13.75 -30.36
N ASP A 342 -4.89 14.76 -31.12
CA ASP A 342 -5.83 14.59 -32.22
C ASP A 342 -5.29 13.62 -33.28
N GLY A 343 -5.86 12.41 -33.33
CA GLY A 343 -5.49 11.36 -34.29
C GLY A 343 -4.80 10.14 -33.68
N ASP A 344 -4.36 10.23 -32.41
CA ASP A 344 -3.71 9.13 -31.70
C ASP A 344 -4.69 8.29 -30.86
N ASP A 345 -5.91 8.78 -30.62
CA ASP A 345 -6.94 8.06 -29.86
C ASP A 345 -7.51 6.85 -30.61
N PHE A 346 -7.90 5.81 -29.86
CA PHE A 346 -8.44 4.56 -30.41
C PHE A 346 -9.52 3.94 -29.49
N PRO A 347 -10.46 3.14 -30.05
CA PRO A 347 -11.46 2.43 -29.27
C PRO A 347 -10.86 1.36 -28.36
N LEU A 348 -11.44 1.11 -27.19
CA LEU A 348 -10.98 0.04 -26.29
C LEU A 348 -11.06 -1.35 -26.94
N SER A 349 -11.96 -1.54 -27.92
CA SER A 349 -12.04 -2.78 -28.69
C SER A 349 -10.82 -3.07 -29.56
N GLN A 350 -9.86 -2.13 -29.66
CA GLN A 350 -8.60 -2.29 -30.38
C GLN A 350 -7.39 -2.38 -29.43
N PHE A 351 -7.60 -2.23 -28.12
CA PHE A 351 -6.52 -2.31 -27.15
C PHE A 351 -6.10 -3.77 -26.94
N THR A 352 -4.81 -4.09 -27.13
CA THR A 352 -4.26 -5.43 -26.85
C THR A 352 -3.27 -5.38 -25.69
N SER A 353 -2.26 -4.52 -25.79
CA SER A 353 -1.22 -4.34 -24.78
C SER A 353 -0.68 -2.90 -24.78
N ARG A 354 0.07 -2.54 -23.73
CA ARG A 354 0.74 -1.24 -23.61
C ARG A 354 2.07 -1.24 -24.37
N ASN A 355 2.27 -0.20 -25.18
CA ASN A 355 3.50 0.04 -25.93
C ASN A 355 3.88 1.54 -26.03
N SER A 356 3.06 2.45 -25.51
CA SER A 356 3.27 3.90 -25.56
C SER A 356 2.52 4.60 -24.41
N ALA A 357 2.76 5.90 -24.21
CA ALA A 357 1.98 6.71 -23.25
C ALA A 357 0.49 6.80 -23.66
N VAL A 358 0.21 6.81 -24.97
CA VAL A 358 -1.16 6.81 -25.52
C VAL A 358 -1.87 5.50 -25.20
N THR A 359 -1.26 4.35 -25.49
CA THR A 359 -1.87 3.05 -25.21
C THR A 359 -2.03 2.80 -23.70
N GLN A 360 -1.19 3.40 -22.87
CA GLN A 360 -1.40 3.41 -21.42
C GLN A 360 -2.60 4.28 -21.01
N ALA A 361 -2.69 5.53 -21.49
CA ALA A 361 -3.76 6.45 -21.12
C ALA A 361 -5.14 5.93 -21.55
N VAL A 362 -5.23 5.35 -22.74
CA VAL A 362 -6.46 4.75 -23.27
C VAL A 362 -6.68 3.35 -22.67
N GLY A 363 -5.76 2.41 -22.89
CA GLY A 363 -5.94 1.01 -22.54
C GLY A 363 -6.06 0.72 -21.05
N TYR A 364 -5.28 1.40 -20.21
CA TYR A 364 -5.40 1.29 -18.76
C TYR A 364 -6.37 2.34 -18.23
N GLY A 365 -6.13 3.62 -18.52
CA GLY A 365 -6.87 4.74 -17.91
C GLY A 365 -8.36 4.77 -18.25
N LYS A 366 -8.71 4.73 -19.55
CA LYS A 366 -10.11 4.73 -19.99
C LYS A 366 -10.85 3.44 -19.61
N THR A 367 -10.18 2.28 -19.69
CA THR A 367 -10.77 1.01 -19.24
C THR A 367 -11.02 0.98 -17.73
N LEU A 368 -10.08 1.48 -16.91
CA LEU A 368 -10.27 1.63 -15.46
C LEU A 368 -11.49 2.51 -15.16
N MET A 369 -11.60 3.66 -15.83
CA MET A 369 -12.74 4.55 -15.66
C MET A 369 -14.06 3.93 -16.16
N LEU A 370 -14.04 3.07 -17.19
CA LEU A 370 -15.21 2.29 -17.61
C LEU A 370 -15.71 1.40 -16.45
N TRP A 371 -14.83 0.66 -15.79
CA TRP A 371 -15.20 -0.18 -14.64
C TRP A 371 -15.70 0.65 -13.46
N HIS A 372 -15.06 1.78 -13.19
CA HIS A 372 -15.50 2.71 -12.16
C HIS A 372 -16.91 3.27 -12.43
N MET A 373 -17.17 3.74 -13.64
CA MET A 373 -18.50 4.23 -14.04
C MET A 373 -19.54 3.12 -14.02
N LEU A 374 -19.17 1.89 -14.41
CA LEU A 374 -20.08 0.74 -14.32
C LEU A 374 -20.46 0.44 -12.86
N ARG A 375 -19.51 0.52 -11.91
CA ARG A 375 -19.80 0.42 -10.48
C ARG A 375 -20.80 1.51 -10.03
N ILE A 376 -20.65 2.76 -10.48
CA ILE A 376 -21.59 3.85 -10.15
C ILE A 376 -22.99 3.62 -10.73
N GLU A 377 -23.09 3.07 -11.93
CA GLU A 377 -24.38 2.77 -12.57
C GLU A 377 -25.17 1.67 -11.84
N LEU A 378 -24.45 0.70 -11.28
CA LEU A 378 -25.00 -0.50 -10.65
C LEU A 378 -25.15 -0.38 -9.13
N GLY A 379 -24.22 0.31 -8.47
CA GLY A 379 -23.97 0.22 -7.04
C GLY A 379 -23.10 -0.98 -6.67
N ASP A 380 -22.45 -0.90 -5.51
CA ASP A 380 -21.42 -1.86 -5.05
C ASP A 380 -21.92 -3.31 -4.98
N GLU A 381 -23.13 -3.53 -4.45
CA GLU A 381 -23.68 -4.88 -4.28
C GLU A 381 -23.81 -5.64 -5.61
N LEU A 382 -24.38 -4.99 -6.64
CA LEU A 382 -24.54 -5.60 -7.96
C LEU A 382 -23.22 -5.67 -8.72
N PHE A 383 -22.33 -4.70 -8.52
CA PHE A 383 -21.01 -4.71 -9.14
C PHE A 383 -20.18 -5.91 -8.65
N ILE A 384 -20.09 -6.11 -7.33
CA ILE A 384 -19.37 -7.24 -6.72
C ILE A 384 -20.01 -8.57 -7.14
N ALA A 385 -21.33 -8.69 -7.07
CA ALA A 385 -22.03 -9.89 -7.54
C ALA A 385 -21.75 -10.20 -9.02
N GLY A 386 -21.66 -9.16 -9.86
CA GLY A 386 -21.31 -9.30 -11.26
C GLY A 386 -19.88 -9.75 -11.51
N LEU A 387 -18.91 -9.23 -10.75
CA LEU A 387 -17.52 -9.70 -10.81
C LEU A 387 -17.40 -11.18 -10.41
N GLN A 388 -18.03 -11.57 -9.30
CA GLN A 388 -18.04 -12.96 -8.83
C GLN A 388 -18.68 -13.90 -9.86
N GLN A 389 -19.83 -13.51 -10.41
CA GLN A 389 -20.54 -14.30 -11.41
C GLN A 389 -19.78 -14.37 -12.74
N PHE A 390 -19.11 -13.28 -13.14
CA PHE A 390 -18.27 -13.24 -14.34
C PHE A 390 -17.08 -14.18 -14.20
N TYR A 391 -16.40 -14.13 -13.05
CA TYR A 391 -15.31 -15.04 -12.75
C TYR A 391 -15.77 -16.50 -12.77
N ASP A 392 -16.85 -16.86 -12.07
CA ASP A 392 -17.37 -18.23 -12.02
C ASP A 392 -17.75 -18.77 -13.41
N GLN A 393 -18.38 -17.96 -14.27
CA GLN A 393 -18.82 -18.40 -15.60
C GLN A 393 -17.68 -18.54 -16.62
N PHE A 394 -16.68 -17.65 -16.55
CA PHE A 394 -15.61 -17.55 -17.54
C PHE A 394 -14.25 -18.04 -17.05
N LYS A 395 -14.16 -18.60 -15.83
CA LYS A 395 -12.94 -19.25 -15.30
C LYS A 395 -12.37 -20.24 -16.33
N PHE A 396 -11.13 -20.00 -16.72
CA PHE A 396 -10.34 -20.68 -17.76
C PHE A 396 -10.95 -20.63 -19.18
N LYS A 397 -11.62 -19.54 -19.52
CA LYS A 397 -12.17 -19.26 -20.86
C LYS A 397 -11.80 -17.84 -21.29
N ARG A 398 -11.89 -17.59 -22.61
CA ARG A 398 -11.84 -16.24 -23.15
C ARG A 398 -13.17 -15.52 -22.98
N ALA A 399 -13.13 -14.23 -22.70
CA ALA A 399 -14.30 -13.36 -22.58
C ALA A 399 -14.08 -12.02 -23.29
N SER A 400 -15.11 -11.53 -23.97
CA SER A 400 -15.13 -10.24 -24.66
C SER A 400 -15.85 -9.16 -23.84
N PHE A 401 -15.75 -7.89 -24.25
CA PHE A 401 -16.59 -6.83 -23.71
C PHE A 401 -18.10 -7.11 -23.90
N SER A 402 -18.49 -7.84 -24.95
CA SER A 402 -19.89 -8.21 -25.18
C SER A 402 -20.39 -9.25 -24.18
N ASP A 403 -19.53 -10.17 -23.74
CA ASP A 403 -19.88 -11.15 -22.71
C ASP A 403 -20.09 -10.47 -21.36
N ILE A 404 -19.23 -9.50 -21.04
CA ILE A 404 -19.32 -8.66 -19.84
C ILE A 404 -20.63 -7.86 -19.87
N GLU A 405 -20.91 -7.14 -20.97
CA GLU A 405 -22.14 -6.38 -21.14
C GLU A 405 -23.37 -7.26 -20.92
N GLY A 406 -23.45 -8.41 -21.61
CA GLY A 406 -24.59 -9.31 -21.51
C GLY A 406 -24.82 -9.81 -20.08
N LEU A 407 -23.75 -10.15 -19.36
CA LEU A 407 -23.81 -10.60 -17.97
C LEU A 407 -24.34 -9.50 -17.04
N PHE A 408 -23.78 -8.29 -17.12
CA PHE A 408 -24.19 -7.20 -16.24
C PHE A 408 -25.58 -6.66 -16.60
N SER A 409 -25.99 -6.71 -17.88
CA SER A 409 -27.35 -6.41 -18.32
C SER A 409 -28.37 -7.40 -17.73
N GLU A 410 -28.06 -8.71 -17.78
CA GLU A 410 -28.90 -9.75 -17.19
C GLU A 410 -29.01 -9.58 -15.67
N LEU A 411 -27.88 -9.38 -14.98
CA LEU A 411 -27.82 -9.28 -13.52
C LEU A 411 -28.57 -8.04 -13.00
N SER A 412 -28.39 -6.89 -13.66
CA SER A 412 -29.02 -5.64 -13.25
C SER A 412 -30.48 -5.51 -13.69
N GLY A 413 -30.92 -6.32 -14.66
CA GLY A 413 -32.22 -6.20 -15.32
C GLY A 413 -32.36 -4.92 -16.16
N ARG A 414 -31.24 -4.27 -16.52
CA ARG A 414 -31.17 -3.05 -17.33
C ARG A 414 -30.43 -3.36 -18.64
N ASP A 415 -30.75 -2.62 -19.70
CA ASP A 415 -30.01 -2.69 -20.96
C ASP A 415 -28.77 -1.80 -20.88
N LEU A 416 -27.59 -2.40 -20.74
CA LEU A 416 -26.30 -1.69 -20.67
C LEU A 416 -25.61 -1.58 -22.03
N ALA A 417 -26.20 -2.09 -23.12
CA ALA A 417 -25.62 -1.98 -24.45
C ALA A 417 -25.27 -0.52 -24.82
N PRO A 418 -26.11 0.51 -24.54
CA PRO A 418 -25.74 1.90 -24.81
C PRO A 418 -24.51 2.39 -24.03
N PHE A 419 -24.31 1.89 -22.80
CA PHE A 419 -23.15 2.23 -21.97
C PHE A 419 -21.87 1.64 -22.56
N PHE A 420 -21.87 0.35 -22.87
CA PHE A 420 -20.69 -0.30 -23.46
C PHE A 420 -20.40 0.20 -24.86
N ASP A 421 -21.42 0.43 -25.70
CA ASP A 421 -21.23 0.95 -27.05
C ASP A 421 -20.45 2.27 -27.06
N GLN A 422 -20.83 3.20 -26.18
CA GLN A 422 -20.20 4.51 -26.17
C GLN A 422 -18.77 4.50 -25.60
N TRP A 423 -18.45 3.58 -24.68
CA TRP A 423 -17.14 3.57 -24.02
C TRP A 423 -16.14 2.60 -24.66
N VAL A 424 -16.62 1.51 -25.25
CA VAL A 424 -15.78 0.48 -25.87
C VAL A 424 -15.48 0.78 -27.33
N HIS A 425 -16.46 1.29 -28.09
CA HIS A 425 -16.35 1.42 -29.54
C HIS A 425 -16.13 2.84 -30.05
N ARG A 426 -16.38 3.89 -29.24
CA ARG A 426 -16.13 5.28 -29.63
C ARG A 426 -14.76 5.78 -29.14
N ILE A 427 -14.12 6.56 -30.00
CA ILE A 427 -13.02 7.45 -29.63
C ILE A 427 -13.55 8.74 -29.00
N GLY A 428 -12.69 9.47 -28.30
CA GLY A 428 -12.96 10.74 -27.63
C GLY A 428 -13.50 10.58 -26.22
N ALA A 429 -13.74 11.74 -25.60
CA ALA A 429 -14.36 11.89 -24.29
C ALA A 429 -15.27 13.14 -24.29
N PRO A 430 -16.31 13.21 -23.43
CA PRO A 430 -17.13 14.40 -23.29
C PRO A 430 -16.33 15.58 -22.73
N GLU A 431 -16.69 16.79 -23.15
CA GLU A 431 -16.25 18.05 -22.53
C GLU A 431 -17.47 18.68 -21.85
N LEU A 432 -17.34 19.05 -20.58
CA LEU A 432 -18.47 19.50 -19.77
C LEU A 432 -18.30 20.95 -19.32
N SER A 433 -19.40 21.69 -19.23
CA SER A 433 -19.42 23.01 -18.59
C SER A 433 -20.71 23.25 -17.82
N VAL A 434 -20.64 24.08 -16.77
CA VAL A 434 -21.80 24.47 -15.97
C VAL A 434 -22.04 25.98 -16.01
N ARG A 435 -23.30 26.39 -16.04
CA ARG A 435 -23.73 27.78 -15.83
C ARG A 435 -24.92 27.83 -14.90
N VAL A 436 -24.92 28.78 -13.97
CA VAL A 436 -26.03 28.97 -13.04
C VAL A 436 -26.62 30.36 -13.24
N GLU A 437 -27.94 30.40 -13.42
CA GLU A 437 -28.70 31.64 -13.62
C GLU A 437 -29.82 31.74 -12.58
N GLU A 438 -29.99 32.90 -11.97
CA GLU A 438 -31.17 33.18 -11.15
C GLU A 438 -32.43 33.22 -12.02
N VAL A 439 -33.48 32.55 -11.57
CA VAL A 439 -34.80 32.60 -12.19
C VAL A 439 -35.88 32.95 -11.17
N ASN A 440 -37.04 33.41 -11.66
CA ASN A 440 -38.10 33.93 -10.81
C ASN A 440 -38.51 32.95 -9.68
N GLY A 441 -38.60 33.50 -8.46
CA GLY A 441 -39.09 32.81 -7.28
C GLY A 441 -38.01 32.23 -6.35
N ASN A 442 -36.85 32.90 -6.23
CA ASN A 442 -35.72 32.46 -5.40
C ASN A 442 -35.17 31.08 -5.81
N ARG A 443 -35.02 30.85 -7.12
CA ARG A 443 -34.55 29.56 -7.65
C ARG A 443 -33.40 29.78 -8.63
N ALA A 444 -32.52 28.80 -8.71
CA ALA A 444 -31.45 28.74 -9.68
C ALA A 444 -31.85 27.80 -10.82
N ARG A 445 -31.55 28.19 -12.06
CA ARG A 445 -31.46 27.26 -13.18
C ARG A 445 -29.98 26.92 -13.38
N ILE A 446 -29.64 25.66 -13.19
CA ILE A 446 -28.30 25.12 -13.45
C ILE A 446 -28.34 24.48 -14.83
N MET A 447 -27.57 25.03 -15.76
CA MET A 447 -27.44 24.56 -17.13
C MET A 447 -26.12 23.80 -17.27
N PHE A 448 -26.21 22.57 -17.75
CA PHE A 448 -25.06 21.74 -18.09
C PHE A 448 -24.95 21.65 -19.61
N ALA A 449 -23.73 21.72 -20.13
CA ALA A 449 -23.47 21.57 -21.56
C ALA A 449 -22.39 20.53 -21.82
N GLN A 450 -22.62 19.72 -22.85
CA GLN A 450 -21.60 18.89 -23.48
C GLN A 450 -21.04 19.66 -24.69
N THR A 451 -19.82 20.17 -24.62
CA THR A 451 -19.27 21.15 -25.57
C THR A 451 -18.50 20.55 -26.75
N GLN A 452 -18.16 19.26 -26.69
CA GLN A 452 -17.48 18.56 -27.77
C GLN A 452 -18.28 18.60 -29.09
N PHE A 453 -17.63 18.38 -30.23
CA PHE A 453 -18.30 18.48 -31.55
C PHE A 453 -19.20 17.28 -31.86
N GLU A 454 -18.80 16.09 -31.41
CA GLU A 454 -19.43 14.79 -31.66
C GLU A 454 -20.79 14.67 -30.96
N ASP A 455 -21.53 13.59 -31.22
CA ASP A 455 -22.80 13.32 -30.54
C ASP A 455 -22.64 13.24 -29.00
N PRO A 456 -23.65 13.70 -28.24
CA PRO A 456 -23.59 13.69 -26.78
C PRO A 456 -23.40 12.27 -26.24
N TYR A 457 -22.67 12.16 -25.15
CA TYR A 457 -22.59 10.95 -24.34
C TYR A 457 -23.80 10.87 -23.41
N GLN A 458 -24.20 9.66 -23.05
CA GLN A 458 -25.15 9.44 -21.96
C GLN A 458 -24.35 9.32 -20.66
N LEU A 459 -24.48 10.32 -19.79
CA LEU A 459 -23.68 10.43 -18.57
C LEU A 459 -24.59 10.53 -17.36
N LYS A 460 -24.14 9.93 -16.25
CA LYS A 460 -24.67 10.16 -14.91
C LYS A 460 -23.61 10.95 -14.14
N VAL A 461 -23.85 12.23 -13.90
CA VAL A 461 -22.85 13.17 -13.37
C VAL A 461 -23.23 13.61 -11.97
N PRO A 462 -22.39 13.37 -10.94
CA PRO A 462 -22.66 13.86 -9.59
C PRO A 462 -22.49 15.38 -9.52
N VAL A 463 -23.41 16.07 -8.84
CA VAL A 463 -23.41 17.53 -8.70
C VAL A 463 -23.64 17.90 -7.24
N ALA A 464 -22.68 18.60 -6.63
CA ALA A 464 -22.74 19.09 -5.27
C ALA A 464 -23.23 20.56 -5.23
N LEU A 465 -24.24 20.82 -4.41
CA LEU A 465 -24.79 22.15 -4.14
C LEU A 465 -24.44 22.58 -2.71
N PHE A 466 -23.78 23.73 -2.57
CA PHE A 466 -23.37 24.29 -1.28
C PHE A 466 -24.33 25.39 -0.87
N TYR A 467 -24.93 25.26 0.31
CA TYR A 467 -25.89 26.23 0.85
C TYR A 467 -25.38 26.89 2.12
N GLU A 468 -25.63 28.19 2.26
CA GLU A 468 -25.28 28.95 3.46
C GLU A 468 -25.98 28.38 4.71
N GLY A 469 -25.18 28.03 5.72
CA GLY A 469 -25.64 27.50 6.99
C GLY A 469 -25.80 25.97 7.05
N GLU A 470 -25.50 25.26 5.96
CA GLU A 470 -25.39 23.80 5.94
C GLU A 470 -23.93 23.38 6.16
N SER A 471 -23.71 22.31 6.94
CA SER A 471 -22.36 21.79 7.23
C SER A 471 -21.82 20.86 6.15
N GLU A 472 -22.71 20.32 5.30
CA GLU A 472 -22.41 19.37 4.23
C GLU A 472 -23.15 19.79 2.96
N PRO A 473 -22.59 19.54 1.77
CA PRO A 473 -23.24 19.86 0.50
C PRO A 473 -24.33 18.83 0.17
N GLN A 474 -25.31 19.25 -0.64
CA GLN A 474 -26.31 18.35 -1.20
C GLN A 474 -25.83 17.78 -2.53
N ILE A 475 -25.69 16.47 -2.64
CA ILE A 475 -25.17 15.79 -3.84
C ILE A 475 -26.32 15.12 -4.61
N TYR A 476 -26.37 15.37 -5.93
CA TYR A 476 -27.38 14.84 -6.85
C TYR A 476 -26.73 14.20 -8.08
N ASP A 477 -27.21 13.02 -8.48
CA ASP A 477 -26.84 12.41 -9.76
C ASP A 477 -27.71 12.96 -10.90
N ILE A 478 -27.10 13.71 -11.81
CA ILE A 478 -27.77 14.33 -12.96
C ILE A 478 -27.52 13.52 -14.22
N ALA A 479 -28.60 13.07 -14.87
CA ALA A 479 -28.52 12.39 -16.16
C ALA A 479 -28.38 13.42 -17.30
N LEU A 480 -27.23 13.42 -17.97
CA LEU A 480 -26.96 14.24 -19.16
C LEU A 480 -27.05 13.34 -20.40
N THR A 481 -28.16 13.45 -21.13
CA THR A 481 -28.39 12.66 -22.36
C THR A 481 -28.39 13.50 -23.64
N GLN A 482 -28.27 14.83 -23.50
CA GLN A 482 -28.31 15.80 -24.59
C GLN A 482 -27.15 16.78 -24.46
N LYS A 483 -26.93 17.59 -25.52
CA LYS A 483 -25.91 18.64 -25.54
C LYS A 483 -26.13 19.74 -24.50
N LEU A 484 -27.38 19.99 -24.13
CA LEU A 484 -27.77 20.99 -23.13
C LEU A 484 -28.87 20.40 -22.25
N GLU A 485 -28.65 20.44 -20.94
CA GLU A 485 -29.62 19.97 -19.94
C GLU A 485 -29.77 21.04 -18.85
N GLY A 486 -30.98 21.20 -18.30
CA GLY A 486 -31.26 22.23 -17.31
C GLY A 486 -32.00 21.68 -16.10
N VAL A 487 -31.43 21.89 -14.90
CA VAL A 487 -32.01 21.47 -13.63
C VAL A 487 -32.35 22.70 -12.78
N MET A 488 -33.38 22.58 -11.95
CA MET A 488 -33.80 23.64 -11.03
C MET A 488 -33.27 23.33 -9.62
N ALA A 489 -32.63 24.32 -9.00
CA ALA A 489 -32.28 24.31 -7.58
C ALA A 489 -33.11 25.36 -6.83
N GLU A 490 -33.52 25.03 -5.61
CA GLU A 490 -34.27 25.92 -4.74
C GLU A 490 -33.33 26.82 -3.93
N ASP A 491 -33.88 27.87 -3.30
CA ASP A 491 -33.19 28.79 -2.39
C ASP A 491 -31.89 29.43 -2.95
N PHE A 492 -31.97 30.01 -4.15
CA PHE A 492 -30.83 30.68 -4.81
C PHE A 492 -30.12 31.72 -3.94
N ASP A 493 -30.84 32.42 -3.08
CA ASP A 493 -30.27 33.38 -2.13
C ASP A 493 -29.22 32.75 -1.22
N LYS A 494 -29.45 31.49 -0.79
CA LYS A 494 -28.53 30.73 0.06
C LYS A 494 -27.54 29.87 -0.71
N LEU A 495 -27.78 29.57 -1.98
CA LEU A 495 -26.85 28.79 -2.80
C LEU A 495 -25.52 29.56 -2.95
N GLN A 496 -24.44 28.99 -2.44
CA GLN A 496 -23.10 29.60 -2.44
C GLN A 496 -22.27 29.11 -3.62
N ALA A 497 -22.34 27.82 -3.94
CA ALA A 497 -21.59 27.22 -5.03
C ALA A 497 -22.27 25.97 -5.61
N VAL A 498 -21.91 25.65 -6.85
CA VAL A 498 -22.23 24.40 -7.55
C VAL A 498 -20.93 23.79 -8.03
N LEU A 499 -20.68 22.53 -7.71
CA LEU A 499 -19.53 21.77 -8.18
C LEU A 499 -20.00 20.51 -8.91
N VAL A 500 -19.56 20.34 -10.14
CA VAL A 500 -19.93 19.22 -11.02
C VAL A 500 -18.78 18.23 -11.05
N ASP A 501 -19.11 16.95 -10.93
CA ASP A 501 -18.15 15.85 -10.90
C ASP A 501 -17.05 16.03 -9.82
N PRO A 502 -17.43 16.32 -8.55
CA PRO A 502 -16.49 16.70 -7.49
C PRO A 502 -15.42 15.64 -7.18
N PHE A 503 -15.70 14.38 -7.52
CA PHE A 503 -14.81 13.26 -7.24
C PHE A 503 -14.18 12.65 -8.51
N PHE A 504 -14.33 13.29 -9.68
CA PHE A 504 -13.81 12.78 -10.96
C PHE A 504 -14.33 11.37 -11.28
N ASP A 505 -15.62 11.16 -11.08
CA ASP A 505 -16.33 9.90 -11.28
C ASP A 505 -16.62 9.62 -12.77
N VAL A 506 -16.58 10.65 -13.62
CA VAL A 506 -16.93 10.56 -15.05
C VAL A 506 -15.68 10.60 -15.93
N PHE A 507 -15.56 9.65 -16.88
CA PHE A 507 -14.54 9.77 -17.92
C PHE A 507 -14.86 10.94 -18.85
N ARG A 508 -14.04 11.99 -18.77
CA ARG A 508 -14.20 13.24 -19.52
C ARG A 508 -12.85 13.85 -19.84
N THR A 509 -12.82 14.71 -20.84
CA THR A 509 -11.68 15.58 -21.07
C THR A 509 -11.65 16.63 -19.96
N LEU A 510 -10.56 16.69 -19.20
CA LEU A 510 -10.37 17.77 -18.24
C LEU A 510 -10.09 19.09 -18.97
N ASP A 511 -10.66 20.17 -18.45
CA ASP A 511 -10.30 21.50 -18.91
C ASP A 511 -8.88 21.88 -18.46
N ARG A 512 -8.21 22.75 -19.20
CA ARG A 512 -6.85 23.23 -18.87
C ARG A 512 -6.81 24.03 -17.57
N GLU A 513 -7.94 24.59 -17.15
CA GLU A 513 -8.07 25.19 -15.83
C GLU A 513 -8.02 24.12 -14.73
N GLU A 514 -8.57 22.92 -14.96
CA GLU A 514 -8.57 21.80 -14.00
C GLU A 514 -7.25 21.01 -13.98
N THR A 515 -6.45 21.10 -15.05
CA THR A 515 -5.11 20.50 -15.14
C THR A 515 -4.03 21.59 -15.02
N PRO A 516 -3.40 21.76 -13.86
CA PRO A 516 -2.27 22.68 -13.73
C PRO A 516 -1.16 22.31 -14.72
N PRO A 517 -0.41 23.29 -15.26
CA PRO A 517 0.64 23.01 -16.23
C PRO A 517 1.78 22.21 -15.59
N THR A 518 2.27 21.17 -16.28
CA THR A 518 3.28 20.23 -15.76
C THR A 518 4.44 20.01 -16.72
N VAL A 519 5.54 19.46 -16.21
CA VAL A 519 6.69 19.03 -17.02
C VAL A 519 6.27 18.01 -18.08
N GLY A 520 5.36 17.11 -17.75
CA GLY A 520 4.84 16.08 -18.65
C GLY A 520 4.05 16.67 -19.81
N GLU A 521 3.35 17.78 -19.60
CA GLU A 521 2.65 18.51 -20.66
C GLU A 521 3.63 19.10 -21.68
N LEU A 522 4.80 19.59 -21.23
CA LEU A 522 5.84 20.09 -22.13
C LEU A 522 6.47 18.95 -22.95
N PHE A 523 6.69 17.77 -22.35
CA PHE A 523 7.23 16.61 -23.05
C PHE A 523 6.20 15.89 -23.94
N GLY A 524 4.92 15.98 -23.62
CA GLY A 524 3.82 15.42 -24.41
C GLY A 524 3.36 16.30 -25.57
N ALA A 525 3.90 17.51 -25.70
CA ALA A 525 3.55 18.41 -26.80
C ALA A 525 4.06 17.88 -28.15
N SER A 526 3.23 17.97 -29.18
CA SER A 526 3.59 17.54 -30.54
C SER A 526 4.59 18.47 -31.23
N GLU A 527 4.63 19.74 -30.81
CA GLU A 527 5.60 20.75 -31.28
C GLU A 527 6.19 21.51 -30.08
N ILE A 528 7.52 21.67 -30.07
CA ILE A 528 8.23 22.32 -28.96
C ILE A 528 9.22 23.37 -29.47
N ALA A 529 9.28 24.53 -28.82
CA ALA A 529 10.38 25.49 -29.01
C ALA A 529 11.29 25.56 -27.77
N PHE A 530 12.59 25.48 -27.99
CA PHE A 530 13.61 25.72 -26.96
C PHE A 530 14.21 27.11 -27.14
N ILE A 531 13.93 28.00 -26.19
CA ILE A 531 14.44 29.37 -26.17
C ILE A 531 15.81 29.37 -25.49
N MET A 532 16.84 29.49 -26.31
CA MET A 532 18.23 29.37 -25.95
C MET A 532 18.76 30.65 -25.29
N PRO A 533 19.56 30.55 -24.21
CA PRO A 533 20.24 31.69 -23.63
C PRO A 533 21.44 32.12 -24.48
N THR A 534 22.03 33.27 -24.14
CA THR A 534 23.24 33.78 -24.82
C THR A 534 24.52 33.10 -24.37
N GLU A 535 24.54 32.50 -23.18
CA GLU A 535 25.67 31.82 -22.53
C GLU A 535 25.49 30.29 -22.53
N ASP A 536 26.58 29.52 -22.37
CA ASP A 536 26.57 28.04 -22.27
C ASP A 536 25.78 27.29 -23.36
N ARG A 537 25.79 27.85 -24.58
CA ARG A 537 24.97 27.37 -25.70
C ARG A 537 25.16 25.89 -26.03
N GLU A 538 26.39 25.38 -25.95
CA GLU A 538 26.68 23.99 -26.30
C GLU A 538 25.98 23.01 -25.34
N GLN A 539 26.00 23.30 -24.03
CA GLN A 539 25.37 22.49 -23.00
C GLN A 539 23.85 22.53 -23.11
N TRP A 540 23.28 23.72 -23.33
CA TRP A 540 21.83 23.86 -23.51
C TRP A 540 21.34 23.23 -24.82
N THR A 541 22.11 23.30 -25.91
CA THR A 541 21.76 22.62 -27.17
C THR A 541 21.69 21.12 -26.96
N ARG A 542 22.66 20.54 -26.22
CA ARG A 542 22.65 19.12 -25.91
C ARG A 542 21.40 18.72 -25.11
N LEU A 543 20.99 19.52 -24.12
CA LEU A 543 19.76 19.27 -23.39
C LEU A 543 18.54 19.32 -24.31
N ALA A 544 18.42 20.37 -25.13
CA ALA A 544 17.30 20.56 -26.05
C ALA A 544 17.20 19.44 -27.09
N GLU A 545 18.32 18.98 -27.66
CA GLU A 545 18.36 17.86 -28.61
C GLU A 545 17.96 16.53 -27.96
N ASN A 546 18.30 16.29 -26.69
CA ASN A 546 17.84 15.10 -25.97
C ASN A 546 16.35 15.17 -25.67
N PHE A 547 15.85 16.33 -25.25
CA PHE A 547 14.44 16.51 -24.91
C PHE A 547 13.51 16.57 -26.13
N GLY A 548 14.01 17.04 -27.27
CA GLY A 548 13.27 17.08 -28.53
C GLY A 548 13.32 15.77 -29.34
N GLN A 549 14.02 14.74 -28.85
CA GLN A 549 14.09 13.47 -29.57
C GLN A 549 12.68 12.85 -29.71
N GLY A 550 12.27 12.55 -30.95
CA GLY A 550 10.95 11.96 -31.24
C GLY A 550 9.82 12.97 -31.49
N VAL A 551 10.08 14.28 -31.36
CA VAL A 551 9.08 15.35 -31.49
C VAL A 551 9.56 16.40 -32.52
N ASP A 552 8.64 17.14 -33.16
CA ASP A 552 9.02 18.29 -33.99
C ASP A 552 9.45 19.46 -33.08
N PHE A 553 10.72 19.86 -33.14
CA PHE A 553 11.25 20.90 -32.27
C PHE A 553 12.10 21.95 -32.99
N GLU A 554 12.08 23.16 -32.44
CA GLU A 554 12.87 24.30 -32.93
C GLU A 554 13.77 24.87 -31.83
N LEU A 555 15.02 25.18 -32.19
CA LEU A 555 15.94 25.92 -31.32
C LEU A 555 15.93 27.41 -31.71
N ILE A 556 15.47 28.27 -30.80
CA ILE A 556 15.30 29.70 -31.04
C ILE A 556 16.19 30.48 -30.09
N PHE A 557 17.04 31.38 -30.58
CA PHE A 557 17.85 32.22 -29.69
C PHE A 557 17.00 33.35 -29.10
N ALA A 558 17.13 33.61 -27.80
CA ALA A 558 16.34 34.63 -27.11
C ALA A 558 16.51 36.04 -27.70
N ASP A 559 17.65 36.35 -28.34
CA ASP A 559 17.93 37.63 -29.00
C ASP A 559 17.39 37.71 -30.44
N SER A 560 16.78 36.64 -30.95
CA SER A 560 16.22 36.56 -32.31
C SER A 560 14.71 36.75 -32.38
N ILE A 561 14.04 36.82 -31.23
CA ILE A 561 12.58 36.95 -31.09
C ILE A 561 12.23 38.12 -30.17
N GLU A 562 11.06 38.74 -30.40
CA GLU A 562 10.50 39.77 -29.52
C GLU A 562 9.46 39.20 -28.53
N GLU A 563 8.82 38.09 -28.87
CA GLU A 563 7.79 37.40 -28.09
C GLU A 563 7.95 35.87 -28.23
N LEU A 564 7.43 35.12 -27.26
CA LEU A 564 7.43 33.65 -27.31
C LEU A 564 6.48 33.13 -28.41
N PRO A 565 6.84 32.05 -29.12
CA PRO A 565 5.94 31.38 -30.06
C PRO A 565 4.63 30.97 -29.37
N SER A 566 3.48 31.27 -29.99
CA SER A 566 2.14 31.04 -29.41
C SER A 566 1.40 29.84 -29.99
N ASP A 567 2.03 29.13 -30.93
CA ASP A 567 1.53 27.98 -31.66
C ASP A 567 2.08 26.65 -31.14
N ARG A 568 3.05 26.66 -30.21
CA ARG A 568 3.75 25.48 -29.67
C ARG A 568 4.14 25.65 -28.21
N SER A 569 4.35 24.56 -27.50
CA SER A 569 4.85 24.59 -26.12
C SER A 569 6.31 25.04 -26.08
N VAL A 570 6.71 25.71 -25.00
CA VAL A 570 8.00 26.43 -24.95
C VAL A 570 8.83 26.07 -23.73
N TRP A 571 10.08 25.69 -23.94
CA TRP A 571 11.10 25.60 -22.91
C TRP A 571 12.02 26.82 -22.94
N VAL A 572 12.05 27.59 -21.86
CA VAL A 572 12.99 28.70 -21.64
C VAL A 572 14.19 28.17 -20.86
N LEU A 573 15.38 28.28 -21.44
CA LEU A 573 16.60 27.67 -20.88
C LEU A 573 17.55 28.74 -20.31
N GLY A 574 18.04 28.50 -19.10
CA GLY A 574 19.05 29.32 -18.42
C GLY A 574 18.48 30.45 -17.54
N GLN A 575 19.23 30.80 -16.49
CA GLN A 575 18.85 31.84 -15.53
C GLN A 575 18.77 33.23 -16.17
N ASN A 576 19.76 33.56 -17.00
CA ASN A 576 19.92 34.88 -17.63
C ASN A 576 19.03 35.05 -18.87
N ASN A 577 18.11 34.13 -19.13
CA ASN A 577 17.22 34.22 -20.29
C ASN A 577 16.15 35.31 -20.05
N PRO A 578 15.98 36.29 -20.94
CA PRO A 578 15.03 37.39 -20.73
C PRO A 578 13.58 36.91 -20.58
N TYR A 579 13.23 35.75 -21.17
CA TYR A 579 11.88 35.19 -21.10
C TYR A 579 11.61 34.37 -19.82
N SER A 580 12.60 34.18 -18.94
CA SER A 580 12.39 33.53 -17.64
C SER A 580 11.35 34.28 -16.79
N THR A 581 11.34 35.61 -16.88
CA THR A 581 10.35 36.46 -16.19
C THR A 581 8.93 36.16 -16.66
N THR A 582 8.74 35.91 -17.96
CA THR A 582 7.43 35.55 -18.53
C THR A 582 6.90 34.23 -17.95
N VAL A 583 7.78 33.24 -17.73
CA VAL A 583 7.39 31.97 -17.09
C VAL A 583 7.00 32.19 -15.64
N VAL A 584 7.76 32.99 -14.91
CA VAL A 584 7.48 33.34 -13.50
C VAL A 584 6.15 34.09 -13.38
N GLU A 585 5.90 35.07 -14.25
CA GLU A 585 4.63 35.79 -14.30
C GLU A 585 3.45 34.85 -14.62
N SER A 586 3.66 33.91 -15.53
CA SER A 586 2.68 32.88 -15.89
C SER A 586 2.40 31.89 -14.75
N ALA A 587 3.32 31.76 -13.80
CA ALA A 587 3.17 30.94 -12.61
C ALA A 587 2.84 31.75 -11.34
N ALA A 588 2.73 33.08 -11.44
CA ALA A 588 2.55 33.95 -10.27
C ALA A 588 1.23 33.71 -9.53
N ASN A 589 0.17 33.32 -10.26
CA ASN A 589 -1.12 32.95 -9.67
C ASN A 589 -1.05 31.69 -8.79
N TYR A 590 -0.01 30.88 -8.95
CA TYR A 590 0.29 29.71 -8.11
C TYR A 590 1.23 30.04 -6.94
N GLY A 591 1.46 31.33 -6.65
CA GLY A 591 2.31 31.78 -5.56
C GLY A 591 3.81 31.78 -5.87
N VAL A 592 4.18 31.74 -7.16
CA VAL A 592 5.57 31.84 -7.60
C VAL A 592 6.02 33.29 -7.69
N SER A 593 7.19 33.58 -7.15
CA SER A 593 7.89 34.85 -7.41
C SER A 593 9.40 34.64 -7.43
N THR A 594 10.14 35.58 -8.02
CA THR A 594 11.61 35.50 -8.06
C THR A 594 12.26 36.65 -7.31
N GLY A 595 13.38 36.35 -6.67
CA GLY A 595 14.31 37.31 -6.07
C GLY A 595 15.68 37.23 -6.75
N SER A 596 16.63 38.05 -6.28
CA SER A 596 17.99 38.06 -6.83
C SER A 596 18.81 36.81 -6.46
N SER A 597 18.43 36.08 -5.41
CA SER A 597 19.15 34.92 -4.87
C SER A 597 18.42 33.60 -5.00
N GLY A 598 17.15 33.61 -5.45
CA GLY A 598 16.33 32.42 -5.54
C GLY A 598 14.93 32.65 -6.10
N ILE A 599 14.12 31.59 -6.04
CA ILE A 599 12.70 31.54 -6.40
C ILE A 599 11.92 31.29 -5.11
N THR A 600 10.83 32.02 -4.89
CA THR A 600 9.84 31.68 -3.86
C THR A 600 8.71 30.89 -4.49
N ILE A 601 8.39 29.73 -3.92
CA ILE A 601 7.32 28.83 -4.34
C ILE A 601 6.42 28.58 -3.14
N GLU A 602 5.15 28.96 -3.24
CA GLU A 602 4.15 28.78 -2.16
C GLU A 602 4.62 29.29 -0.78
N GLY A 603 5.38 30.40 -0.78
CA GLY A 603 5.93 31.01 0.43
C GLY A 603 7.25 30.40 0.94
N SER A 604 7.76 29.33 0.32
CA SER A 604 9.06 28.72 0.61
C SER A 604 10.14 29.22 -0.35
N GLU A 605 11.33 29.59 0.16
CA GLU A 605 12.43 30.10 -0.66
C GLU A 605 13.37 28.97 -1.12
N VAL A 606 13.59 28.90 -2.44
CA VAL A 606 14.55 28.00 -3.09
C VAL A 606 15.69 28.84 -3.67
N ALA A 607 16.88 28.70 -3.10
CA ALA A 607 18.07 29.43 -3.57
C ALA A 607 18.47 29.00 -5.00
N TYR A 608 19.09 29.89 -5.78
CA TYR A 608 19.71 29.49 -7.05
C TYR A 608 21.02 28.74 -6.85
N SER A 609 21.77 29.08 -5.79
CA SER A 609 23.12 28.54 -5.57
C SER A 609 23.11 27.03 -5.33
N ASN A 610 24.03 26.32 -5.96
CA ASN A 610 24.20 24.86 -5.89
C ASN A 610 22.93 24.07 -6.26
N ARG A 611 22.08 24.65 -7.13
CA ARG A 611 20.77 24.10 -7.47
C ARG A 611 20.44 24.20 -8.95
N SER A 612 19.58 23.28 -9.37
CA SER A 612 18.87 23.33 -10.64
C SER A 612 17.37 23.36 -10.35
N SER A 613 16.62 24.26 -10.98
CA SER A 613 15.20 24.45 -10.71
C SER A 613 14.40 24.44 -11.99
N VAL A 614 13.19 23.87 -11.93
CA VAL A 614 12.24 23.82 -13.04
C VAL A 614 10.93 24.42 -12.57
N ILE A 615 10.37 25.33 -13.35
CA ILE A 615 9.06 25.94 -13.12
C ILE A 615 8.27 25.83 -14.42
N VAL A 616 7.03 25.38 -14.33
CA VAL A 616 6.12 25.35 -15.47
C VAL A 616 4.97 26.32 -15.21
N GLY A 617 4.67 27.17 -16.18
CA GLY A 617 3.52 28.06 -16.20
C GLY A 617 2.63 27.78 -17.40
N ARG A 618 1.45 28.41 -17.43
CA ARG A 618 0.57 28.33 -18.59
C ARG A 618 1.01 29.33 -19.64
N HIS A 619 1.01 28.98 -20.92
CA HIS A 619 1.51 29.90 -21.95
C HIS A 619 0.63 31.17 -22.00
N PRO A 620 1.20 32.39 -21.89
CA PRO A 620 0.42 33.61 -21.67
C PRO A 620 -0.45 34.01 -22.86
N ALA A 621 -0.08 33.61 -24.08
CA ALA A 621 -0.84 33.89 -25.29
C ALA A 621 -1.83 32.77 -25.67
N ASN A 622 -1.69 31.57 -25.08
CA ASN A 622 -2.49 30.41 -25.46
C ASN A 622 -2.66 29.45 -24.27
N PRO A 623 -3.85 29.41 -23.64
CA PRO A 623 -4.10 28.57 -22.46
C PRO A 623 -4.12 27.06 -22.75
N GLU A 624 -4.02 26.62 -24.01
CA GLU A 624 -3.84 25.20 -24.35
C GLU A 624 -2.38 24.74 -24.34
N LEU A 625 -1.43 25.66 -24.19
CA LEU A 625 0.01 25.39 -24.25
C LEU A 625 0.69 25.64 -22.91
N ALA A 626 1.83 25.00 -22.68
CA ALA A 626 2.65 25.20 -21.48
C ALA A 626 3.93 25.97 -21.81
N VAL A 627 4.46 26.68 -20.81
CA VAL A 627 5.78 27.32 -20.85
C VAL A 627 6.60 26.88 -19.64
N GLY A 628 7.76 26.28 -19.88
CA GLY A 628 8.68 25.82 -18.83
C GLY A 628 9.91 26.70 -18.74
N TRP A 629 10.50 26.80 -17.56
CA TRP A 629 11.79 27.44 -17.34
C TRP A 629 12.73 26.49 -16.60
N ILE A 630 13.94 26.31 -17.13
CA ILE A 630 15.00 25.51 -16.51
C ILE A 630 16.15 26.42 -16.11
N HIS A 631 16.43 26.45 -14.82
CA HIS A 631 17.61 27.03 -14.20
C HIS A 631 18.60 25.92 -13.83
N VAL A 632 19.89 26.13 -14.12
CA VAL A 632 21.00 25.28 -13.68
C VAL A 632 22.13 26.20 -13.24
N ASP A 633 22.53 26.14 -11.97
CA ASP A 633 23.61 26.98 -11.41
C ASP A 633 24.99 26.53 -11.88
N ASP A 634 25.30 25.24 -11.75
CA ASP A 634 26.54 24.63 -12.23
C ASP A 634 26.24 23.63 -13.36
N MET A 635 26.80 23.88 -14.54
CA MET A 635 26.63 23.04 -15.73
C MET A 635 27.15 21.61 -15.55
N VAL A 636 27.93 21.32 -14.50
CA VAL A 636 28.28 19.93 -14.12
C VAL A 636 27.03 19.09 -13.84
N ALA A 637 25.92 19.70 -13.37
CA ALA A 637 24.66 19.00 -13.13
C ALA A 637 23.87 18.67 -14.42
N MET A 638 24.25 19.23 -15.57
CA MET A 638 23.51 19.09 -16.82
C MET A 638 23.26 17.63 -17.26
N PRO A 639 24.25 16.72 -17.23
CA PRO A 639 24.01 15.32 -17.61
C PRO A 639 22.94 14.64 -16.74
N GLY A 640 22.99 14.85 -15.42
CA GLY A 640 21.99 14.31 -14.50
C GLY A 640 20.62 14.95 -14.66
N MET A 641 20.54 16.23 -15.06
CA MET A 641 19.25 16.88 -15.38
C MET A 641 18.62 16.29 -16.64
N ILE A 642 19.43 16.01 -17.69
CA ILE A 642 18.96 15.38 -18.93
C ILE A 642 18.40 13.98 -18.64
N GLU A 643 19.10 13.20 -17.82
CA GLU A 643 18.68 11.85 -17.43
C GLU A 643 17.42 11.86 -16.56
N LYS A 644 17.36 12.74 -15.54
CA LYS A 644 16.31 12.66 -14.51
C LYS A 644 15.02 13.37 -14.89
N LEU A 645 15.06 14.54 -15.52
CA LEU A 645 13.88 15.40 -15.66
C LEU A 645 12.67 14.76 -16.39
N PRO A 646 12.85 13.92 -17.43
CA PRO A 646 11.73 13.22 -18.08
C PRO A 646 10.90 12.34 -17.13
N HIS A 647 11.51 11.85 -16.05
CA HIS A 647 10.82 11.03 -15.03
C HIS A 647 9.92 11.83 -14.08
N TYR A 648 9.96 13.16 -14.13
CA TYR A 648 9.21 14.05 -13.24
C TYR A 648 7.99 14.69 -13.93
N GLY A 649 7.44 14.04 -14.96
CA GLY A 649 6.35 14.57 -15.78
C GLY A 649 5.10 15.03 -14.99
N LYS A 650 4.81 14.43 -13.83
CA LYS A 650 3.65 14.81 -13.00
C LYS A 650 3.78 16.19 -12.35
N TYR A 651 5.00 16.72 -12.18
CA TYR A 651 5.25 17.90 -11.36
C TYR A 651 5.19 19.20 -12.17
N SER A 652 4.73 20.27 -11.53
CA SER A 652 4.73 21.63 -12.08
C SER A 652 5.99 22.42 -11.73
N TYR A 653 6.63 22.06 -10.60
CA TYR A 653 7.89 22.66 -10.18
C TYR A 653 8.80 21.64 -9.50
N LEU A 654 10.11 21.84 -9.66
CA LEU A 654 11.16 20.97 -9.12
C LEU A 654 12.36 21.79 -8.68
N SER A 655 13.05 21.35 -7.63
CA SER A 655 14.42 21.76 -7.33
C SER A 655 15.30 20.53 -7.09
N PHE A 656 16.53 20.62 -7.57
CA PHE A 656 17.56 19.62 -7.38
C PHE A 656 18.79 20.29 -6.77
N VAL A 657 19.46 19.58 -5.85
CA VAL A 657 20.69 20.05 -5.19
C VAL A 657 21.90 19.29 -5.70
N GLY A 658 23.00 20.01 -5.89
CA GLY A 658 24.33 19.46 -6.16
C GLY A 658 24.61 19.12 -7.62
N ALA A 659 25.87 18.72 -7.87
CA ALA A 659 26.38 18.34 -9.19
C ALA A 659 25.80 17.01 -9.70
N GLU A 660 25.40 16.11 -8.81
CA GLU A 660 24.54 14.96 -9.11
C GLU A 660 23.12 15.31 -8.65
N PRO A 661 22.29 15.91 -9.53
CA PRO A 661 21.06 16.58 -9.13
C PRO A 661 20.14 15.65 -8.35
N THR A 662 20.00 15.91 -7.05
CA THR A 662 19.13 15.15 -6.15
C THR A 662 17.91 15.99 -5.83
N ASN A 663 16.71 15.47 -6.12
CA ASN A 663 15.48 16.22 -5.93
C ASN A 663 15.19 16.42 -4.44
N ASP A 664 14.91 17.66 -4.04
CA ASP A 664 14.58 18.00 -2.65
C ASP A 664 13.30 18.84 -2.54
N VAL A 665 12.87 19.49 -3.62
CA VAL A 665 11.59 20.20 -3.70
C VAL A 665 10.85 19.73 -4.95
N LYS A 666 9.56 19.44 -4.81
CA LYS A 666 8.67 19.08 -5.91
C LYS A 666 7.22 19.37 -5.53
N GLY A 667 6.41 19.70 -6.54
CA GLY A 667 4.97 19.84 -6.33
C GLY A 667 4.22 20.10 -7.62
N VAL A 668 2.90 20.17 -7.49
CA VAL A 668 1.94 20.42 -8.56
C VAL A 668 1.14 21.64 -8.15
N TRP A 669 0.87 22.56 -9.07
CA TRP A 669 0.07 23.74 -8.73
C TRP A 669 -1.35 23.37 -8.33
N ALA A 670 -1.95 24.11 -7.41
CA ALA A 670 -3.39 24.08 -7.20
C ALA A 670 -4.10 24.73 -8.41
N SER A 671 -5.23 24.15 -8.83
CA SER A 671 -6.12 24.69 -9.85
C SER A 671 -7.27 25.43 -9.14
N PRO A 672 -7.29 26.78 -9.14
CA PRO A 672 -8.30 27.54 -8.41
C PRO A 672 -9.62 27.72 -9.17
N ASP A 673 -9.60 27.53 -10.49
CA ASP A 673 -10.71 27.78 -11.41
C ASP A 673 -11.05 26.49 -12.19
N SER A 674 -12.34 26.22 -12.40
CA SER A 674 -12.83 25.08 -13.18
C SER A 674 -14.13 25.46 -13.89
N PRO A 675 -14.33 25.08 -15.17
CA PRO A 675 -15.61 25.26 -15.87
C PRO A 675 -16.73 24.37 -15.32
N LEU A 676 -16.40 23.44 -14.42
CA LEU A 676 -17.33 22.60 -13.67
C LEU A 676 -17.66 23.16 -12.28
N GLN A 677 -17.19 24.38 -12.01
CA GLN A 677 -17.44 25.08 -10.78
C GLN A 677 -18.17 26.40 -11.07
N TRP A 678 -19.23 26.65 -10.31
CA TRP A 678 -19.84 27.97 -10.22
C TRP A 678 -19.80 28.42 -8.77
N ILE A 679 -19.13 29.54 -8.50
CA ILE A 679 -19.22 30.26 -7.23
C ILE A 679 -20.14 31.46 -7.41
N LYS A 680 -21.03 31.69 -6.46
CA LYS A 680 -21.91 32.86 -6.47
C LYS A 680 -21.07 34.15 -6.54
N PRO A 681 -21.23 35.01 -7.57
CA PRO A 681 -20.34 36.16 -7.78
C PRO A 681 -20.29 37.18 -6.63
N SER A 682 -21.32 37.21 -5.76
CA SER A 682 -21.37 38.10 -4.59
C SER A 682 -20.71 37.51 -3.34
N LEU A 683 -20.23 36.26 -3.39
CA LEU A 683 -19.66 35.58 -2.24
C LEU A 683 -18.26 36.13 -1.91
N THR A 684 -18.00 36.39 -0.64
CA THR A 684 -16.70 36.88 -0.14
C THR A 684 -16.05 35.94 0.88
N SER A 685 -16.80 34.96 1.39
CA SER A 685 -16.32 33.91 2.29
C SER A 685 -15.81 32.71 1.50
N ALA A 686 -14.84 31.98 2.06
CA ALA A 686 -14.42 30.69 1.51
C ALA A 686 -15.58 29.67 1.55
N ILE A 687 -15.59 28.75 0.58
CA ILE A 687 -16.46 27.58 0.57
C ILE A 687 -15.75 26.45 1.34
N ALA A 688 -16.49 25.70 2.15
CA ALA A 688 -16.00 24.53 2.87
C ALA A 688 -15.91 23.31 1.93
N TRP A 689 -14.99 23.32 0.97
CA TRP A 689 -14.81 22.21 0.02
C TRP A 689 -14.44 20.89 0.73
N ASP A 690 -13.79 20.99 1.88
CA ASP A 690 -13.41 19.91 2.80
C ASP A 690 -14.60 19.17 3.43
N SER A 691 -15.82 19.71 3.32
CA SER A 691 -17.05 19.00 3.72
C SER A 691 -17.48 17.89 2.75
N LEU A 692 -16.82 17.77 1.58
CA LEU A 692 -17.02 16.65 0.66
C LEU A 692 -16.32 15.40 1.20
N VAL A 693 -17.11 14.40 1.56
CA VAL A 693 -16.60 13.11 2.03
C VAL A 693 -16.64 12.11 0.87
N PRO A 694 -15.49 11.53 0.45
CA PRO A 694 -15.47 10.46 -0.54
C PRO A 694 -16.29 9.25 -0.09
N ALA A 695 -16.83 8.50 -1.05
CA ALA A 695 -17.46 7.22 -0.75
C ALA A 695 -16.44 6.24 -0.13
N PRO A 696 -16.88 5.33 0.76
CA PRO A 696 -16.01 4.30 1.29
C PRO A 696 -15.50 3.38 0.16
N ALA A 697 -14.31 2.81 0.37
CA ALA A 697 -13.73 1.87 -0.57
C ALA A 697 -14.59 0.61 -0.74
N ILE A 698 -14.55 -0.01 -1.93
CA ILE A 698 -15.35 -1.23 -2.20
C ILE A 698 -14.92 -2.43 -1.35
N ALA A 699 -13.69 -2.40 -0.86
CA ALA A 699 -13.12 -3.40 0.03
C ALA A 699 -12.13 -2.73 0.98
N GLU A 700 -11.83 -3.39 2.09
CA GLU A 700 -10.79 -2.97 3.04
C GLU A 700 -9.69 -4.03 3.05
N LEU A 701 -8.44 -3.57 3.08
CA LEU A 701 -7.30 -4.46 3.20
C LEU A 701 -7.30 -5.12 4.59
N PRO A 702 -7.28 -6.46 4.70
CA PRO A 702 -7.28 -7.12 5.99
C PRO A 702 -6.11 -6.63 6.87
N PRO A 703 -6.32 -6.45 8.17
CA PRO A 703 -5.25 -6.08 9.09
C PRO A 703 -4.12 -7.13 9.11
N LYS A 704 -2.86 -6.70 9.27
CA LYS A 704 -1.69 -7.62 9.24
C LYS A 704 -1.69 -8.57 10.45
N TYR A 705 -2.25 -8.14 11.57
CA TYR A 705 -2.55 -8.96 12.74
C TYR A 705 -4.06 -9.16 12.82
N LEU A 706 -4.52 -10.41 12.89
CA LEU A 706 -5.94 -10.71 12.82
C LEU A 706 -6.65 -10.29 14.12
N PRO A 707 -7.71 -9.44 14.07
CA PRO A 707 -8.50 -9.04 15.22
C PRO A 707 -8.99 -10.22 16.06
N GLU A 708 -9.32 -11.35 15.42
CA GLU A 708 -9.79 -12.55 16.09
C GLU A 708 -8.72 -13.20 16.97
N GLN A 709 -7.45 -13.12 16.55
CA GLN A 709 -6.31 -13.64 17.32
C GLN A 709 -6.05 -12.78 18.55
N LEU A 710 -6.01 -11.46 18.37
CA LEU A 710 -5.91 -10.49 19.46
C LEU A 710 -7.06 -10.64 20.46
N ALA A 711 -8.29 -10.76 19.97
CA ALA A 711 -9.49 -10.98 20.78
C ALA A 711 -9.44 -12.30 21.55
N ARG A 712 -8.88 -13.36 20.96
CA ARG A 712 -8.71 -14.65 21.65
C ARG A 712 -7.83 -14.49 22.89
N HIS A 713 -6.73 -13.72 22.78
CA HIS A 713 -5.83 -13.48 23.91
C HIS A 713 -6.46 -12.59 24.97
N SER A 714 -7.06 -11.47 24.58
CA SER A 714 -7.68 -10.55 25.53
C SER A 714 -8.83 -11.22 26.29
N ASN A 715 -9.73 -11.92 25.59
CA ASN A 715 -10.84 -12.66 26.23
C ASN A 715 -10.37 -13.77 27.18
N ALA A 716 -9.26 -14.44 26.88
CA ALA A 716 -8.71 -15.46 27.78
C ALA A 716 -8.15 -14.82 29.06
N LEU A 717 -7.50 -13.66 28.93
CA LEU A 717 -6.90 -12.94 30.05
C LEU A 717 -7.94 -12.20 30.91
N THR A 718 -9.07 -11.78 30.33
CA THR A 718 -10.17 -11.09 31.04
C THR A 718 -11.26 -12.03 31.56
N ALA A 719 -11.19 -13.33 31.26
CA ALA A 719 -12.17 -14.30 31.73
C ALA A 719 -12.32 -14.24 33.27
N ALA A 720 -13.53 -14.46 33.79
CA ALA A 720 -13.81 -14.44 35.23
C ALA A 720 -12.90 -15.40 36.04
N GLU A 721 -12.47 -16.50 35.42
CA GLU A 721 -11.50 -17.42 36.00
C GLU A 721 -10.12 -16.79 36.23
N MET A 722 -9.80 -15.65 35.62
CA MET A 722 -8.56 -14.92 35.86
C MET A 722 -8.64 -14.00 37.09
N GLU A 723 -9.77 -13.92 37.79
CA GLU A 723 -9.94 -13.22 39.10
C GLU A 723 -9.34 -11.78 39.07
N GLY A 724 -9.51 -11.08 37.94
CA GLY A 724 -8.94 -9.75 37.69
C GLY A 724 -7.41 -9.65 37.78
N ARG A 725 -6.70 -10.79 37.73
CA ARG A 725 -5.23 -10.91 37.75
C ARG A 725 -4.57 -10.18 38.93
N GLY A 726 -5.27 -10.13 40.07
CA GLY A 726 -4.78 -9.49 41.29
C GLY A 726 -3.55 -10.17 41.88
N LEU A 727 -2.65 -9.40 42.49
CA LEU A 727 -1.43 -9.93 43.11
C LEU A 727 -1.73 -10.99 44.18
N GLY A 728 -1.06 -12.14 44.06
CA GLY A 728 -1.24 -13.29 44.95
C GLY A 728 -2.50 -14.13 44.71
N SER A 729 -3.32 -13.77 43.71
CA SER A 729 -4.49 -14.57 43.30
C SER A 729 -4.10 -15.85 42.55
N GLN A 730 -5.03 -16.79 42.43
CA GLN A 730 -4.82 -17.93 41.52
C GLN A 730 -4.98 -17.53 40.06
N GLY A 731 -5.77 -16.47 39.81
CA GLY A 731 -5.96 -15.86 38.50
C GLY A 731 -4.66 -15.37 37.86
N LEU A 732 -3.83 -14.63 38.61
CA LEU A 732 -2.50 -14.21 38.18
C LEU A 732 -1.62 -15.41 37.78
N ASP A 733 -1.62 -16.44 38.61
CA ASP A 733 -0.91 -17.71 38.38
C ASP A 733 -1.38 -18.44 37.11
N ARG A 734 -2.68 -18.34 36.77
CA ARG A 734 -3.26 -18.87 35.53
C ARG A 734 -2.86 -18.04 34.31
N ALA A 735 -2.90 -16.72 34.42
CA ALA A 735 -2.46 -15.81 33.36
C ALA A 735 -0.99 -16.05 33.02
N ALA A 736 -0.10 -16.15 34.01
CA ALA A 736 1.32 -16.43 33.80
C ALA A 736 1.56 -17.77 33.07
N ARG A 737 0.79 -18.82 33.38
CA ARG A 737 0.86 -20.11 32.67
C ARG A 737 0.35 -20.01 31.24
N TYR A 738 -0.77 -19.33 31.05
CA TYR A 738 -1.34 -19.09 29.72
C TYR A 738 -0.33 -18.39 28.81
N ILE A 739 0.32 -17.33 29.29
CA ILE A 739 1.33 -16.58 28.53
C ILE A 739 2.54 -17.46 28.22
N ALA A 740 3.05 -18.23 29.19
CA ALA A 740 4.16 -19.15 28.96
C ALA A 740 3.81 -20.22 27.91
N ASP A 741 2.59 -20.75 27.94
CA ASP A 741 2.09 -21.71 26.94
C ASP A 741 2.00 -21.06 25.55
N GLN A 742 1.59 -19.78 25.45
CA GLN A 742 1.58 -19.04 24.19
C GLN A 742 3.00 -18.75 23.67
N PHE A 743 3.94 -18.36 24.53
CA PHE A 743 5.35 -18.18 24.16
C PHE A 743 5.98 -19.48 23.65
N GLN A 744 5.67 -20.61 24.30
CA GLN A 744 6.11 -21.92 23.82
C GLN A 744 5.46 -22.28 22.47
N ALA A 745 4.17 -22.01 22.28
CA ALA A 745 3.46 -22.27 21.03
C ALA A 745 3.94 -21.38 19.86
N ALA A 746 4.39 -20.16 20.18
CA ALA A 746 5.04 -19.24 19.24
C ALA A 746 6.41 -19.75 18.78
N GLY A 747 7.05 -20.66 19.53
CA GLY A 747 8.37 -21.19 19.24
C GLY A 747 9.52 -20.43 19.93
N LEU A 748 9.21 -19.57 20.90
CA LEU A 748 10.23 -18.88 21.70
C LEU A 748 11.03 -19.87 22.54
N GLU A 749 12.33 -19.64 22.68
CA GLU A 749 13.18 -20.40 23.60
C GLU A 749 13.00 -19.91 25.04
N PRO A 750 12.93 -20.82 26.03
CA PRO A 750 12.92 -20.43 27.43
C PRO A 750 14.32 -20.00 27.89
N VAL A 751 14.40 -18.91 28.64
CA VAL A 751 15.66 -18.45 29.24
C VAL A 751 16.05 -19.35 30.42
N ASP A 752 17.32 -19.75 30.54
CA ASP A 752 17.78 -20.72 31.55
C ASP A 752 17.00 -22.06 31.57
N GLY A 753 16.37 -22.43 30.45
CA GLY A 753 15.53 -23.62 30.34
C GLY A 753 14.17 -23.53 31.05
N ASN A 754 13.73 -22.34 31.47
CA ASN A 754 12.43 -22.12 32.11
C ASN A 754 11.83 -20.75 31.76
N TYR A 755 10.55 -20.70 31.33
CA TYR A 755 9.88 -19.42 31.04
C TYR A 755 9.60 -18.54 32.27
N PHE A 756 9.76 -19.04 33.51
CA PHE A 756 9.42 -18.28 34.72
C PHE A 756 10.63 -17.79 35.50
N GLN A 757 10.78 -16.48 35.65
CA GLN A 757 11.68 -15.85 36.63
C GLN A 757 10.91 -15.63 37.94
N ARG A 758 11.14 -16.45 38.96
CA ARG A 758 10.33 -16.48 40.20
C ARG A 758 11.08 -15.92 41.41
N TRP A 759 10.40 -15.10 42.20
CA TRP A 759 10.88 -14.63 43.50
C TRP A 759 9.75 -14.56 44.54
N ARG A 760 10.08 -14.07 45.73
CA ARG A 760 9.11 -13.77 46.79
C ARG A 760 9.36 -12.36 47.29
N ASP A 761 8.28 -11.64 47.55
CA ASP A 761 8.35 -10.27 48.06
C ASP A 761 7.21 -9.97 49.04
N GLU A 762 7.39 -8.93 49.87
CA GLU A 762 6.39 -8.48 50.83
C GLU A 762 5.48 -7.42 50.19
N LEU A 763 4.17 -7.71 50.13
CA LEU A 763 3.15 -6.70 49.83
C LEU A 763 2.83 -5.92 51.10
N VAL A 764 2.66 -4.60 51.00
CA VAL A 764 2.37 -3.74 52.15
C VAL A 764 1.11 -4.23 52.88
N GLY A 765 1.29 -4.74 54.10
CA GLY A 765 0.20 -5.25 54.94
C GLY A 765 -0.19 -6.72 54.77
N ASN A 766 0.52 -7.49 53.92
CA ASN A 766 0.26 -8.90 53.64
C ASN A 766 1.49 -9.81 53.86
N ASP A 767 1.27 -11.14 53.84
CA ASP A 767 2.33 -12.16 53.86
C ASP A 767 3.20 -12.12 52.59
N LEU A 768 4.39 -12.74 52.64
CA LEU A 768 5.25 -12.96 51.47
C LEU A 768 4.49 -13.62 50.30
N VAL A 769 4.34 -12.90 49.19
CA VAL A 769 3.67 -13.38 47.98
C VAL A 769 4.72 -13.91 47.00
N ARG A 770 4.35 -14.95 46.24
CA ARG A 770 5.17 -15.48 45.15
C ARG A 770 4.83 -14.70 43.88
N LEU A 771 5.84 -14.17 43.23
CA LEU A 771 5.74 -13.44 41.97
C LEU A 771 6.54 -14.16 40.88
N ALA A 772 6.14 -13.96 39.63
CA ALA A 772 6.85 -14.50 38.47
C ALA A 772 6.74 -13.59 37.26
N ASN A 773 7.87 -13.20 36.67
CA ASN A 773 7.88 -12.71 35.29
C ASN A 773 7.87 -13.92 34.35
N VAL A 774 7.26 -13.76 33.17
CA VAL A 774 7.28 -14.75 32.10
C VAL A 774 8.20 -14.26 30.99
N VAL A 775 9.24 -15.03 30.65
CA VAL A 775 10.31 -14.62 29.74
C VAL A 775 10.51 -15.67 28.64
N GLY A 776 10.35 -15.27 27.38
CA GLY A 776 10.71 -16.05 26.20
C GLY A 776 11.73 -15.31 25.33
N MET A 777 12.49 -16.03 24.50
CA MET A 777 13.57 -15.46 23.70
C MET A 777 13.54 -15.93 22.24
N ILE A 778 13.83 -15.02 21.31
CA ILE A 778 14.36 -15.37 19.98
C ILE A 778 15.88 -15.12 20.03
N PRO A 779 16.73 -16.13 19.76
CA PRO A 779 18.18 -15.94 19.77
C PRO A 779 18.64 -15.10 18.58
N GLY A 780 19.69 -14.30 18.77
CA GLY A 780 20.36 -13.57 17.70
C GLY A 780 21.38 -14.44 16.94
N VAL A 781 21.56 -14.20 15.64
CA VAL A 781 22.55 -14.92 14.83
C VAL A 781 23.95 -14.31 14.87
N ASN A 782 24.08 -13.04 15.26
CA ASN A 782 25.37 -12.37 15.37
C ASN A 782 25.98 -12.64 16.75
N THR A 783 27.08 -13.40 16.76
CA THR A 783 27.77 -13.76 18.01
C THR A 783 28.31 -12.56 18.78
N ASP A 784 28.65 -11.47 18.09
CA ASP A 784 29.19 -10.26 18.72
C ASP A 784 28.10 -9.46 19.46
N LEU A 785 26.83 -9.64 19.07
CA LEU A 785 25.67 -8.97 19.68
C LEU A 785 24.87 -9.92 20.58
N SER A 786 25.35 -11.15 20.78
CA SER A 786 24.63 -12.19 21.54
C SER A 786 24.41 -11.87 23.01
N ALA A 787 25.16 -10.92 23.58
CA ALA A 787 25.02 -10.45 24.95
C ALA A 787 24.17 -9.17 25.09
N GLU A 788 23.68 -8.61 23.98
CA GLU A 788 23.00 -7.31 23.93
C GLU A 788 21.52 -7.43 23.51
N PRO A 789 20.66 -8.02 24.36
CA PRO A 789 19.28 -8.25 23.99
C PRO A 789 18.45 -6.96 23.95
N ILE A 790 17.42 -6.96 23.11
CA ILE A 790 16.29 -6.02 23.21
C ILE A 790 15.20 -6.65 24.06
N VAL A 791 14.50 -5.83 24.85
CA VAL A 791 13.34 -6.27 25.64
C VAL A 791 12.06 -5.70 25.06
N LEU A 792 11.10 -6.56 24.72
CA LEU A 792 9.70 -6.18 24.44
C LEU A 792 8.84 -6.60 25.62
N GLY A 793 8.17 -5.64 26.26
CA GLY A 793 7.50 -5.82 27.54
C GLY A 793 6.03 -5.40 27.57
N ALA A 794 5.26 -6.07 28.43
CA ALA A 794 3.95 -5.64 28.91
C ALA A 794 3.70 -6.26 30.30
N HIS A 795 2.99 -5.61 31.21
CA HIS A 795 2.59 -6.27 32.46
C HIS A 795 1.31 -7.09 32.28
N TYR A 796 1.14 -8.13 33.10
CA TYR A 796 -0.02 -9.02 33.02
C TYR A 796 -0.85 -9.05 34.31
N ASP A 797 -0.40 -8.42 35.40
CA ASP A 797 -1.24 -8.20 36.58
C ASP A 797 -2.23 -7.05 36.36
N HIS A 798 -3.29 -7.04 37.18
CA HIS A 798 -4.22 -5.92 37.31
C HIS A 798 -4.78 -5.89 38.75
N LEU A 799 -5.79 -5.07 39.02
CA LEU A 799 -6.30 -4.76 40.36
C LEU A 799 -7.00 -5.93 41.10
N GLY A 800 -7.39 -7.00 40.41
CA GLY A 800 -8.04 -8.16 41.04
C GLY A 800 -9.54 -7.99 41.24
N ILE A 801 -10.04 -8.38 42.42
CA ILE A 801 -11.47 -8.34 42.77
C ILE A 801 -11.70 -7.21 43.77
N ASP A 802 -12.70 -6.37 43.50
CA ASP A 802 -13.18 -5.34 44.41
C ASP A 802 -13.63 -5.97 45.74
N ALA A 803 -13.01 -5.55 46.85
CA ALA A 803 -13.27 -6.10 48.17
C ALA A 803 -14.67 -5.77 48.72
N ASP A 804 -15.29 -4.67 48.27
CA ASP A 804 -16.59 -4.18 48.72
C ASP A 804 -17.74 -4.66 47.83
N THR A 805 -17.55 -4.64 46.51
CA THR A 805 -18.60 -4.99 45.54
C THR A 805 -18.52 -6.45 45.08
N GLY A 806 -17.34 -7.06 45.17
CA GLY A 806 -17.06 -8.39 44.62
C GLY A 806 -17.01 -8.42 43.09
N ALA A 807 -16.95 -7.26 42.44
CA ALA A 807 -16.80 -7.16 40.99
C ALA A 807 -15.34 -7.41 40.58
N ASP A 808 -15.15 -8.04 39.42
CA ASP A 808 -13.83 -8.23 38.84
C ASP A 808 -13.38 -6.95 38.14
N TYR A 809 -12.14 -6.53 38.40
CA TYR A 809 -11.44 -5.62 37.51
C TYR A 809 -10.83 -6.48 36.40
N GLU A 810 -11.52 -6.57 35.26
CA GLU A 810 -11.08 -7.42 34.16
C GLU A 810 -9.77 -6.94 33.52
N GLY A 811 -9.53 -5.62 33.49
CA GLY A 811 -8.31 -5.02 32.96
C GLY A 811 -8.11 -5.34 31.48
N ALA A 812 -9.14 -5.15 30.67
CA ALA A 812 -9.09 -5.47 29.25
C ALA A 812 -8.09 -4.59 28.51
N ASP A 813 -8.19 -3.28 28.65
CA ASP A 813 -7.19 -2.36 28.13
C ASP A 813 -5.92 -2.43 28.99
N ASP A 814 -6.06 -2.46 30.31
CA ASP A 814 -4.97 -2.43 31.29
C ASP A 814 -4.82 -3.77 32.05
N ASN A 815 -4.03 -4.74 31.61
CA ASN A 815 -3.22 -4.70 30.40
C ASN A 815 -3.31 -6.01 29.59
N ALA A 816 -4.51 -6.60 29.54
CA ALA A 816 -4.74 -7.75 28.65
C ALA A 816 -4.47 -7.38 27.18
N SER A 817 -4.68 -6.11 26.79
CA SER A 817 -4.39 -5.60 25.45
C SER A 817 -2.89 -5.68 25.11
N GLY A 818 -2.00 -5.15 25.96
CA GLY A 818 -0.55 -5.16 25.75
C GLY A 818 0.03 -6.57 25.72
N VAL A 819 -0.46 -7.46 26.60
CA VAL A 819 -0.06 -8.88 26.58
C VAL A 819 -0.54 -9.60 25.32
N SER A 820 -1.72 -9.25 24.80
CA SER A 820 -2.24 -9.82 23.55
C SER A 820 -1.36 -9.42 22.36
N VAL A 821 -0.98 -8.15 22.28
CA VAL A 821 -0.03 -7.64 21.26
C VAL A 821 1.33 -8.32 21.41
N LEU A 822 1.85 -8.43 22.64
CA LEU A 822 3.12 -9.10 22.94
C LEU A 822 3.15 -10.54 22.41
N ILE A 823 2.08 -11.31 22.64
CA ILE A 823 1.98 -12.72 22.21
C ILE A 823 1.94 -12.82 20.69
N GLU A 824 1.13 -11.99 20.01
CA GLU A 824 0.97 -12.07 18.56
C GLU A 824 2.23 -11.60 17.82
N VAL A 825 2.87 -10.51 18.27
CA VAL A 825 4.16 -10.07 17.72
C VAL A 825 5.24 -11.12 17.95
N ALA A 826 5.29 -11.75 19.13
CA ALA A 826 6.22 -12.85 19.41
C ALA A 826 6.02 -14.04 18.46
N SER A 827 4.78 -14.47 18.27
CA SER A 827 4.43 -15.57 17.35
C SER A 827 4.83 -15.26 15.92
N LYS A 828 4.64 -14.02 15.47
CA LYS A 828 5.02 -13.60 14.13
C LYS A 828 6.55 -13.56 13.96
N LEU A 829 7.26 -12.83 14.83
CA LEU A 829 8.72 -12.69 14.73
C LEU A 829 9.45 -14.03 14.84
N ALA A 830 9.01 -14.93 15.72
CA ALA A 830 9.64 -16.25 15.88
C ALA A 830 9.58 -17.13 14.61
N ARG A 831 8.58 -16.88 13.74
CA ARG A 831 8.42 -17.60 12.47
C ARG A 831 9.06 -16.86 11.29
N ALA A 832 9.03 -15.53 11.34
CA ALA A 832 9.24 -14.66 10.19
C ALA A 832 10.59 -13.95 10.15
N PHE A 833 11.28 -13.86 11.29
CA PHE A 833 12.40 -12.95 11.45
C PHE A 833 13.60 -13.62 12.12
N THR A 834 14.77 -13.45 11.50
CA THR A 834 16.05 -13.87 12.07
C THR A 834 16.84 -12.64 12.54
N PRO A 835 16.83 -12.31 13.85
CA PRO A 835 17.45 -11.08 14.35
C PRO A 835 18.98 -11.20 14.47
N GLN A 836 19.70 -10.09 14.38
CA GLN A 836 21.15 -10.06 14.64
C GLN A 836 21.45 -10.28 16.13
N ARG A 837 20.66 -9.64 17.00
CA ARG A 837 20.78 -9.73 18.47
C ARG A 837 19.58 -10.45 19.10
N PRO A 838 19.66 -10.98 20.32
CA PRO A 838 18.52 -11.64 20.95
C PRO A 838 17.36 -10.68 21.21
N ILE A 839 16.14 -11.19 21.14
CA ILE A 839 14.91 -10.48 21.55
C ILE A 839 14.31 -11.21 22.73
N LEU A 840 14.15 -10.52 23.86
CA LEU A 840 13.47 -11.01 25.05
C LEU A 840 12.04 -10.48 25.08
N PHE A 841 11.07 -11.40 25.11
CA PHE A 841 9.65 -11.10 25.31
C PHE A 841 9.33 -11.30 26.78
N VAL A 842 8.88 -10.26 27.46
CA VAL A 842 8.70 -10.28 28.92
C VAL A 842 7.31 -9.84 29.31
N ALA A 843 6.57 -10.73 29.96
CA ALA A 843 5.35 -10.36 30.68
C ALA A 843 5.68 -10.11 32.16
N PHE A 844 5.58 -8.85 32.59
CA PHE A 844 5.92 -8.41 33.94
C PHE A 844 4.75 -8.59 34.92
N THR A 845 5.05 -8.83 36.19
CA THR A 845 4.06 -8.85 37.27
C THR A 845 4.34 -7.75 38.29
N GLY A 846 3.31 -7.22 38.91
CA GLY A 846 3.40 -6.24 39.99
C GLY A 846 3.68 -4.82 39.53
N GLU A 847 3.28 -4.47 38.30
CA GLU A 847 3.31 -3.08 37.82
C GLU A 847 2.44 -2.21 38.74
N GLU A 848 1.20 -2.67 38.98
CA GLU A 848 0.15 -1.98 39.74
C GLU A 848 0.51 -1.72 41.20
N ALA A 849 1.48 -2.49 41.71
CA ALA A 849 2.01 -2.39 43.07
C ALA A 849 3.39 -1.70 43.15
N GLY A 850 3.82 -1.04 42.07
CA GLY A 850 5.05 -0.25 42.04
C GLY A 850 6.19 -0.91 41.27
N LEU A 851 5.93 -1.43 40.07
CA LEU A 851 6.94 -1.93 39.12
C LEU A 851 7.79 -3.09 39.64
N MET A 852 7.24 -3.94 40.53
CA MET A 852 8.00 -4.97 41.24
C MET A 852 8.69 -5.95 40.28
N GLY A 853 8.02 -6.32 39.19
CA GLY A 853 8.53 -7.28 38.22
C GLY A 853 9.63 -6.73 37.32
N SER A 854 9.46 -5.54 36.76
CA SER A 854 10.49 -4.90 35.94
C SER A 854 11.71 -4.49 36.76
N ASP A 855 11.52 -3.99 37.99
CA ASP A 855 12.64 -3.71 38.91
C ASP A 855 13.40 -5.00 39.26
N HIS A 856 12.70 -6.10 39.57
CA HIS A 856 13.35 -7.38 39.81
C HIS A 856 14.12 -7.89 38.59
N PHE A 857 13.54 -7.77 37.39
CA PHE A 857 14.14 -8.23 36.14
C PHE A 857 15.45 -7.49 35.84
N VAL A 858 15.44 -6.17 35.95
CA VAL A 858 16.59 -5.31 35.70
C VAL A 858 17.70 -5.51 36.73
N ASN A 859 17.35 -5.76 38.00
CA ASN A 859 18.33 -6.04 39.06
C ASN A 859 18.85 -7.49 39.07
N ASN A 860 18.15 -8.42 38.41
CA ASN A 860 18.48 -9.85 38.38
C ASN A 860 18.28 -10.43 36.96
N PRO A 861 19.00 -9.91 35.94
CA PRO A 861 18.81 -10.32 34.55
C PRO A 861 18.92 -11.86 34.38
N PRO A 862 17.96 -12.52 33.71
CA PRO A 862 18.01 -13.96 33.50
C PRO A 862 19.01 -14.34 32.40
N GLY A 863 19.35 -15.62 32.24
CA GLY A 863 20.12 -16.09 31.07
C GLY A 863 21.61 -15.79 31.09
N GLY A 864 22.14 -15.24 32.19
CA GLY A 864 23.52 -14.78 32.27
C GLY A 864 23.79 -13.47 31.51
N PHE A 865 22.74 -12.74 31.12
CA PHE A 865 22.87 -11.37 30.65
C PHE A 865 23.28 -10.44 31.79
N GLU A 866 23.88 -9.31 31.45
CA GLU A 866 24.20 -8.24 32.40
C GLU A 866 23.36 -7.02 32.03
N THR A 867 22.82 -6.34 33.04
CA THR A 867 21.89 -5.21 32.87
C THR A 867 22.45 -4.10 31.97
N GLU A 868 23.74 -3.82 32.09
CA GLU A 868 24.45 -2.79 31.31
C GLU A 868 24.54 -3.10 29.80
N ASN A 869 24.27 -4.34 29.39
CA ASN A 869 24.32 -4.76 27.99
C ASN A 869 22.96 -4.74 27.30
N PHE A 870 21.85 -4.54 28.02
CA PHE A 870 20.53 -4.46 27.38
C PHE A 870 20.50 -3.30 26.39
N PHE A 871 20.21 -3.62 25.13
CA PHE A 871 20.33 -2.68 24.02
C PHE A 871 19.26 -1.59 24.07
N ALA A 872 18.01 -2.00 24.31
CA ALA A 872 16.86 -1.12 24.45
C ALA A 872 15.65 -1.88 25.03
N MET A 873 14.64 -1.13 25.47
CA MET A 873 13.35 -1.68 25.88
C MET A 873 12.18 -0.94 25.22
N VAL A 874 11.19 -1.70 24.74
CA VAL A 874 9.90 -1.19 24.27
C VAL A 874 8.81 -1.77 25.16
N ASN A 875 8.03 -0.91 25.82
CA ASN A 875 6.92 -1.30 26.69
C ASN A 875 5.56 -1.01 26.07
N MET A 876 4.58 -1.86 26.36
CA MET A 876 3.18 -1.66 26.01
C MET A 876 2.31 -1.70 27.26
N ASP A 877 1.46 -0.68 27.40
CA ASP A 877 0.51 -0.55 28.51
C ASP A 877 -0.70 0.23 28.00
N ALA A 878 -1.90 -0.33 28.20
CA ALA A 878 -3.17 0.21 27.72
C ALA A 878 -3.14 0.65 26.24
N VAL A 879 -2.89 -0.34 25.36
CA VAL A 879 -2.78 -0.18 23.90
C VAL A 879 -4.01 -0.68 23.14
N GLY A 880 -5.08 -1.00 23.86
CA GLY A 880 -6.32 -1.61 23.38
C GLY A 880 -7.38 -0.63 22.90
N ARG A 881 -7.18 0.67 23.06
CA ARG A 881 -8.20 1.70 22.83
C ARG A 881 -7.72 2.80 21.88
N LEU A 882 -6.93 2.47 20.84
CA LEU A 882 -6.39 3.47 19.91
C LEU A 882 -7.50 4.32 19.28
N GLU A 883 -8.58 3.71 18.77
CA GLU A 883 -9.80 4.39 18.30
C GLU A 883 -9.52 5.50 17.26
N GLY A 884 -8.54 5.27 16.38
CA GLY A 884 -8.08 6.25 15.38
C GLY A 884 -7.30 7.44 15.95
N ARG A 885 -6.93 7.43 17.23
CA ARG A 885 -6.07 8.44 17.87
C ARG A 885 -4.60 8.23 17.49
N THR A 886 -3.77 9.22 17.84
CA THR A 886 -2.32 9.13 17.80
C THR A 886 -1.81 8.12 18.82
N LEU A 887 -0.81 7.31 18.46
CA LEU A 887 -0.11 6.45 19.41
C LEU A 887 0.84 7.33 20.24
N GLN A 888 0.68 7.35 21.56
CA GLN A 888 1.56 8.11 22.44
C GLN A 888 2.82 7.29 22.72
N VAL A 889 3.99 7.88 22.44
CA VAL A 889 5.30 7.28 22.67
C VAL A 889 6.06 8.11 23.69
N PHE A 890 6.14 7.60 24.91
CA PHE A 890 6.86 8.23 26.02
C PHE A 890 8.35 7.92 26.00
N SER A 891 9.15 8.78 26.65
CA SER A 891 10.60 8.61 26.86
C SER A 891 11.43 8.55 25.59
N THR A 892 10.95 9.17 24.51
CA THR A 892 11.69 9.23 23.23
C THR A 892 12.98 10.04 23.33
N GLU A 893 13.16 10.84 24.38
CA GLU A 893 14.41 11.53 24.70
C GLU A 893 15.54 10.58 25.14
N SER A 894 15.23 9.34 25.53
CA SER A 894 16.20 8.38 26.08
C SER A 894 17.25 7.90 25.07
N ALA A 895 16.98 8.03 23.77
CA ALA A 895 17.94 7.86 22.68
C ALA A 895 17.59 8.74 21.48
N TYR A 896 18.61 9.23 20.78
CA TYR A 896 18.41 10.13 19.63
C TYR A 896 17.54 9.51 18.53
N GLU A 897 17.63 8.20 18.33
CA GLU A 897 16.93 7.49 17.26
C GLU A 897 15.41 7.39 17.44
N TRP A 898 14.87 7.47 18.67
CA TRP A 898 13.47 7.14 18.94
C TRP A 898 12.44 8.00 18.18
N PRO A 899 12.53 9.34 18.17
CA PRO A 899 11.53 10.15 17.47
C PRO A 899 11.52 9.87 15.96
N PHE A 900 12.69 9.69 15.35
CA PHE A 900 12.82 9.42 13.92
C PHE A 900 12.29 8.02 13.57
N MET A 901 12.58 7.03 14.40
CA MET A 901 12.05 5.68 14.24
C MET A 901 10.53 5.67 14.34
N ALA A 902 9.96 6.28 15.40
CA ALA A 902 8.52 6.35 15.61
C ALA A 902 7.79 7.11 14.50
N GLN A 903 8.34 8.25 14.04
CA GLN A 903 7.79 9.00 12.90
C GLN A 903 7.87 8.20 11.60
N GLY A 904 9.00 7.53 11.36
CA GLY A 904 9.20 6.70 10.17
C GLY A 904 8.20 5.55 10.11
N ILE A 905 8.05 4.81 11.22
CA ILE A 905 7.06 3.74 11.34
C ILE A 905 5.66 4.30 11.15
N GLY A 906 5.29 5.36 11.88
CA GLY A 906 3.96 5.96 11.80
C GLY A 906 3.58 6.46 10.42
N PHE A 907 4.56 6.98 9.66
CA PHE A 907 4.38 7.33 8.25
C PHE A 907 4.16 6.10 7.36
N THR A 908 4.95 5.04 7.56
CA THR A 908 4.85 3.81 6.77
C THR A 908 3.54 3.08 6.98
N ILE A 909 3.03 3.01 8.22
CA ILE A 909 1.88 2.16 8.54
C ILE A 909 0.57 2.94 8.70
N GLY A 910 0.60 4.28 8.58
CA GLY A 910 -0.58 5.14 8.72
C GLY A 910 -1.04 5.36 10.16
N VAL A 911 -0.17 5.16 11.15
CA VAL A 911 -0.47 5.34 12.59
C VAL A 911 0.42 6.45 13.16
N PRO A 912 -0.03 7.71 13.17
CA PRO A 912 0.80 8.81 13.63
C PRO A 912 1.19 8.65 15.09
N SER A 913 2.47 8.92 15.40
CA SER A 913 2.99 8.91 16.77
C SER A 913 3.01 10.33 17.34
N GLU A 914 2.62 10.44 18.60
CA GLU A 914 2.72 11.67 19.40
C GLU A 914 3.75 11.48 20.51
N PHE A 915 4.50 12.54 20.83
CA PHE A 915 5.62 12.51 21.79
C PHE A 915 5.36 13.44 22.98
N PRO A 916 4.72 12.93 24.05
CA PRO A 916 4.50 13.73 25.25
C PRO A 916 5.82 14.19 25.91
N ALA A 917 5.87 15.45 26.35
CA ALA A 917 7.09 16.08 26.86
C ALA A 917 7.49 15.64 28.29
N GLN A 918 6.55 15.08 29.06
CA GLN A 918 6.81 14.54 30.39
C GLN A 918 6.70 13.02 30.36
N THR A 919 7.80 12.34 30.68
CA THR A 919 7.77 10.90 30.93
C THR A 919 6.91 10.62 32.17
N ILE A 920 5.95 9.71 32.05
CA ILE A 920 5.09 9.30 33.16
C ILE A 920 5.82 8.23 33.98
N ALA A 921 5.93 8.43 35.30
CA ALA A 921 6.59 7.50 36.23
C ALA A 921 5.70 6.30 36.62
N SER A 922 4.99 5.68 35.67
CA SER A 922 3.90 4.73 36.00
C SER A 922 3.82 3.51 35.08
N SER A 923 4.92 3.05 34.50
CA SER A 923 4.91 1.78 33.76
C SER A 923 6.33 1.18 33.70
N ASP A 924 6.46 -0.07 33.26
CA ASP A 924 7.67 -0.89 33.41
C ASP A 924 8.95 -0.33 32.77
N HIS A 925 8.83 0.48 31.70
CA HIS A 925 9.96 1.15 31.05
C HIS A 925 10.81 2.00 32.02
N VAL A 926 10.21 2.51 33.11
CA VAL A 926 10.90 3.36 34.09
C VAL A 926 12.02 2.60 34.80
N SER A 927 11.82 1.31 35.11
CA SER A 927 12.86 0.46 35.74
C SER A 927 14.10 0.35 34.84
N PHE A 928 13.92 0.34 33.52
CA PHE A 928 15.00 0.29 32.54
C PHE A 928 15.74 1.64 32.43
N LEU A 929 14.99 2.75 32.33
CA LEU A 929 15.58 4.10 32.32
C LEU A 929 16.45 4.35 33.55
N ASN A 930 15.95 3.96 34.74
CA ASN A 930 16.67 4.10 36.01
C ASN A 930 17.94 3.25 36.09
N ALA A 931 18.02 2.15 35.34
CA ALA A 931 19.21 1.31 35.24
C ALA A 931 20.18 1.72 34.12
N GLY A 932 19.90 2.81 33.40
CA GLY A 932 20.79 3.29 32.35
C GLY A 932 20.49 2.74 30.95
N ILE A 933 19.32 2.12 30.76
CA ILE A 933 18.93 1.47 29.50
C ILE A 933 17.92 2.37 28.77
N PRO A 934 18.12 2.70 27.47
CA PRO A 934 17.15 3.47 26.72
C PRO A 934 15.84 2.68 26.58
N ALA A 935 14.72 3.30 26.94
CA ALA A 935 13.42 2.66 26.91
C ALA A 935 12.32 3.63 26.45
N ILE A 936 11.30 3.08 25.78
CA ILE A 936 10.09 3.80 25.39
C ILE A 936 8.84 3.05 25.86
N HIS A 937 7.75 3.78 26.03
CA HIS A 937 6.45 3.22 26.40
C HIS A 937 5.37 3.68 25.43
N LEU A 938 4.61 2.72 24.92
CA LEU A 938 3.48 2.90 24.01
C LEU A 938 2.16 2.87 24.78
N PHE A 939 1.33 3.90 24.57
CA PHE A 939 0.04 4.07 25.24
C PHE A 939 -1.00 4.59 24.25
N SER A 940 -2.22 4.04 24.28
CA SER A 940 -3.30 4.48 23.40
C SER A 940 -4.08 5.68 23.92
N GLY A 941 -3.80 6.13 25.15
CA GLY A 941 -4.45 7.28 25.78
C GLY A 941 -5.61 6.87 26.70
N ALA A 942 -5.75 7.56 27.84
CA ALA A 942 -6.78 7.21 28.82
C ALA A 942 -8.23 7.44 28.35
N HIS A 943 -9.16 6.72 28.98
CA HIS A 943 -10.59 6.76 28.73
C HIS A 943 -11.38 6.60 30.05
N LEU A 944 -12.71 6.69 29.97
CA LEU A 944 -13.61 6.67 31.15
C LEU A 944 -13.62 5.36 31.93
N ASP A 945 -13.26 4.25 31.29
CA ASP A 945 -13.24 2.92 31.90
C ASP A 945 -11.86 2.57 32.50
N TYR A 946 -10.86 3.43 32.34
CA TYR A 946 -9.49 3.15 32.79
C TYR A 946 -9.44 2.88 34.30
N HIS A 947 -8.86 1.74 34.71
CA HIS A 947 -8.86 1.24 36.09
C HIS A 947 -10.27 1.13 36.72
N GLN A 948 -11.28 0.72 35.96
CA GLN A 948 -12.65 0.48 36.45
C GLN A 948 -13.11 -0.95 36.14
N PRO A 949 -14.09 -1.50 36.88
CA PRO A 949 -14.69 -2.80 36.54
C PRO A 949 -15.37 -2.83 35.17
N SER A 950 -15.56 -1.67 34.54
CA SER A 950 -16.10 -1.54 33.19
C SER A 950 -15.05 -1.59 32.08
N ASP A 951 -13.77 -1.80 32.41
CA ASP A 951 -12.70 -2.10 31.44
C ASP A 951 -12.79 -3.55 30.95
N THR A 952 -13.75 -3.80 30.05
CA THR A 952 -14.15 -5.13 29.57
C THR A 952 -13.73 -5.35 28.12
N SER A 953 -13.52 -6.62 27.74
CA SER A 953 -12.92 -6.97 26.44
C SER A 953 -13.77 -6.60 25.21
N ASP A 954 -15.08 -6.42 25.37
CA ASP A 954 -15.99 -5.99 24.30
C ASP A 954 -15.78 -4.51 23.88
N LYS A 955 -15.01 -3.74 24.66
CA LYS A 955 -14.69 -2.34 24.37
C LYS A 955 -13.34 -2.15 23.68
N LEU A 956 -12.58 -3.22 23.45
CA LEU A 956 -11.28 -3.12 22.79
C LEU A 956 -11.44 -2.77 21.30
N ASP A 957 -10.63 -1.83 20.84
CA ASP A 957 -10.45 -1.54 19.41
C ASP A 957 -9.43 -2.54 18.84
N LEU A 958 -9.91 -3.70 18.41
CA LEU A 958 -9.07 -4.77 17.89
C LEU A 958 -8.33 -4.39 16.60
N ARG A 959 -8.87 -3.47 15.80
CA ARG A 959 -8.19 -2.96 14.60
C ARG A 959 -7.03 -2.06 15.01
N GLY A 960 -7.29 -1.12 15.93
CA GLY A 960 -6.24 -0.30 16.54
C GLY A 960 -5.15 -1.13 17.23
N MET A 961 -5.51 -2.23 17.89
CA MET A 961 -4.53 -3.17 18.46
C MET A 961 -3.66 -3.84 17.38
N SER A 962 -4.23 -4.20 16.22
CA SER A 962 -3.45 -4.71 15.08
C SER A 962 -2.47 -3.65 14.57
N ASP A 963 -2.90 -2.40 14.50
CA ASP A 963 -2.08 -1.28 14.07
C ASP A 963 -0.92 -1.03 15.05
N VAL A 964 -1.15 -1.11 16.36
CA VAL A 964 -0.09 -1.08 17.37
C VAL A 964 0.83 -2.30 17.27
N ALA A 965 0.31 -3.51 17.04
CA ALA A 965 1.12 -4.70 16.86
C ALA A 965 2.06 -4.58 15.65
N LEU A 966 1.58 -3.99 14.55
CA LEU A 966 2.41 -3.67 13.39
C LEU A 966 3.47 -2.61 13.72
N TRP A 967 3.12 -1.56 14.46
CA TRP A 967 4.10 -0.57 14.92
C TRP A 967 5.23 -1.23 15.74
N VAL A 968 4.86 -2.12 16.67
CA VAL A 968 5.79 -2.83 17.54
C VAL A 968 6.68 -3.79 16.74
N GLU A 969 6.12 -4.51 15.77
CA GLU A 969 6.88 -5.37 14.86
C GLU A 969 7.98 -4.59 14.15
N GLU A 970 7.63 -3.47 13.50
CA GLU A 970 8.60 -2.65 12.76
C GLU A 970 9.68 -2.07 13.68
N ALA A 971 9.31 -1.63 14.89
CA ALA A 971 10.26 -1.14 15.89
C ALA A 971 11.24 -2.24 16.33
N ILE A 972 10.75 -3.44 16.64
CA ILE A 972 11.60 -4.54 17.10
C ILE A 972 12.48 -5.07 15.96
N VAL A 973 11.96 -5.19 14.73
CA VAL A 973 12.76 -5.56 13.55
C VAL A 973 13.89 -4.55 13.33
N TYR A 974 13.58 -3.25 13.35
CA TYR A 974 14.59 -2.18 13.21
C TYR A 974 15.69 -2.29 14.26
N LEU A 975 15.33 -2.40 15.53
CA LEU A 975 16.29 -2.46 16.63
C LEU A 975 17.13 -3.75 16.57
N ALA A 976 16.49 -4.88 16.28
CA ALA A 976 17.13 -6.19 16.36
C ALA A 976 18.03 -6.50 15.17
N ASP A 977 17.81 -5.85 14.02
CA ASP A 977 18.69 -5.94 12.85
C ASP A 977 19.81 -4.88 12.85
N ARG A 978 19.66 -3.83 13.66
CA ARG A 978 20.65 -2.76 13.80
C ARG A 978 21.94 -3.26 14.47
N THR A 979 23.06 -3.06 13.78
CA THR A 979 24.41 -3.38 14.29
C THR A 979 25.08 -2.18 14.98
N ASP A 980 24.71 -0.94 14.62
CA ASP A 980 25.23 0.27 15.26
C ASP A 980 24.59 0.51 16.64
N PRO A 981 25.32 1.05 17.63
CA PRO A 981 24.74 1.39 18.93
C PRO A 981 23.69 2.51 18.82
N LEU A 982 22.76 2.56 19.77
CA LEU A 982 21.88 3.72 19.97
C LEU A 982 22.68 4.88 20.58
N ARG A 983 22.33 6.11 20.22
CA ARG A 983 22.88 7.32 20.86
C ARG A 983 22.05 7.65 22.07
N VAL A 984 22.36 6.95 23.16
CA VAL A 984 21.68 7.06 24.45
C VAL A 984 21.85 8.45 25.07
N ASN A 985 20.75 9.04 25.53
CA ASN A 985 20.71 10.33 26.22
C ASN A 985 19.79 10.25 27.44
N LEU A 986 20.37 9.93 28.61
CA LEU A 986 19.61 9.73 29.84
C LEU A 986 19.69 10.90 30.83
N GLU A 987 20.41 11.98 30.48
CA GLU A 987 20.56 13.16 31.36
C GLU A 987 19.20 13.84 31.65
N ASN A 988 18.21 13.66 30.78
CA ASN A 988 16.85 14.18 30.93
C ASN A 988 15.78 13.09 31.20
N ALA A 989 16.17 11.82 31.28
CA ALA A 989 15.26 10.68 31.35
C ALA A 989 15.22 9.98 32.73
N GLN A 990 15.93 10.48 33.73
CA GLN A 990 15.85 9.95 35.10
C GLN A 990 14.53 10.38 35.75
N VAL A 991 13.72 9.39 36.14
CA VAL A 991 12.39 9.60 36.69
C VAL A 991 12.37 9.13 38.14
N GLU A 992 12.12 10.05 39.08
CA GLU A 992 11.90 9.68 40.48
C GLU A 992 10.58 8.90 40.61
N VAL A 993 10.68 7.58 40.75
CA VAL A 993 9.55 6.74 41.15
C VAL A 993 9.27 7.03 42.63
N SER A 994 8.09 7.57 42.92
CA SER A 994 7.67 7.81 44.30
C SER A 994 7.64 6.50 45.08
N THR A 995 8.49 6.40 46.11
CA THR A 995 8.52 5.29 47.08
C THR A 995 7.41 5.39 48.13
N ALA A 996 6.41 6.27 47.94
CA ALA A 996 5.27 6.39 48.84
C ALA A 996 4.36 5.15 48.71
N THR A 997 4.45 4.28 49.72
CA THR A 997 3.93 2.92 49.83
C THR A 997 2.42 2.82 50.13
N GLY A 998 1.61 3.77 49.67
CA GLY A 998 0.16 3.78 49.88
C GLY A 998 -0.62 3.53 48.60
N SER A 999 -1.54 2.55 48.61
CA SER A 999 -2.57 2.42 47.57
C SER A 999 -3.41 3.71 47.53
N ARG A 1000 -3.70 4.24 46.35
CA ARG A 1000 -4.56 5.41 46.20
C ARG A 1000 -6.00 5.04 46.59
N GLU A 1001 -6.38 5.30 47.84
CA GLU A 1001 -7.73 5.01 48.35
C GLU A 1001 -8.76 6.05 47.90
N ALA A 1002 -8.32 7.29 47.60
CA ALA A 1002 -9.19 8.40 47.24
C ALA A 1002 -9.09 8.79 45.75
N SER A 1003 -10.24 9.04 45.13
CA SER A 1003 -10.34 9.50 43.74
C SER A 1003 -11.11 10.81 43.63
N LEU A 1004 -10.57 11.73 42.82
CA LEU A 1004 -11.31 12.89 42.34
C LEU A 1004 -12.19 12.52 41.15
N GLY A 1005 -11.96 11.39 40.46
CA GLY A 1005 -12.70 11.02 39.24
C GLY A 1005 -12.38 11.93 38.04
N THR A 1006 -11.12 12.37 37.92
CA THR A 1006 -10.60 13.11 36.77
C THR A 1006 -9.79 12.18 35.87
N ILE A 1007 -9.98 12.30 34.56
CA ILE A 1007 -9.14 11.63 33.56
C ILE A 1007 -8.09 12.64 33.08
N PRO A 1008 -6.79 12.41 33.33
CA PRO A 1008 -5.73 13.28 32.82
C PRO A 1008 -5.68 13.28 31.30
N ASP A 1009 -5.31 14.43 30.74
CA ASP A 1009 -4.85 14.54 29.37
C ASP A 1009 -3.32 14.46 29.34
N PHE A 1010 -2.81 13.30 28.98
CA PHE A 1010 -1.37 13.00 28.99
C PHE A 1010 -0.59 13.69 27.87
N ALA A 1011 -1.28 14.20 26.84
CA ALA A 1011 -0.67 14.94 25.74
C ALA A 1011 -0.45 16.43 26.06
N TYR A 1012 -0.97 16.92 27.20
CA TYR A 1012 -0.84 18.33 27.58
C TYR A 1012 0.55 18.66 28.14
N ASP A 1013 1.22 19.65 27.55
CA ASP A 1013 2.57 20.09 27.91
C ASP A 1013 2.62 21.45 28.65
N GLY A 1014 1.46 22.07 28.92
CA GLY A 1014 1.37 23.38 29.57
C GLY A 1014 1.39 23.34 31.10
N GLU A 1015 1.32 24.52 31.73
CA GLU A 1015 1.33 24.66 33.20
C GLU A 1015 0.06 24.04 33.83
N GLY A 1016 0.23 23.07 34.73
CA GLY A 1016 -0.84 22.39 35.46
C GLY A 1016 -1.16 21.00 34.91
N VAL A 1017 -2.29 20.42 35.31
CA VAL A 1017 -2.77 19.13 34.78
C VAL A 1017 -4.08 19.36 34.04
N ARG A 1018 -4.08 19.26 32.69
CA ARG A 1018 -5.30 19.28 31.89
C ARG A 1018 -6.04 17.96 32.06
N ILE A 1019 -7.36 18.02 32.20
CA ILE A 1019 -8.21 16.82 32.26
C ILE A 1019 -8.97 16.67 30.95
N SER A 1020 -8.92 15.48 30.35
CA SER A 1020 -9.67 15.13 29.15
C SER A 1020 -11.15 14.89 29.46
N GLY A 1021 -11.46 14.47 30.70
CA GLY A 1021 -12.82 14.23 31.14
C GLY A 1021 -12.95 14.00 32.65
N VAL A 1022 -14.18 13.74 33.07
CA VAL A 1022 -14.54 13.42 34.45
C VAL A 1022 -15.43 12.17 34.48
N THR A 1023 -15.23 11.31 35.47
CA THR A 1023 -16.03 10.09 35.65
C THR A 1023 -17.48 10.46 36.01
N PRO A 1024 -18.51 9.90 35.33
CA PRO A 1024 -19.91 10.12 35.67
C PRO A 1024 -20.22 9.78 37.13
N GLY A 1025 -20.88 10.68 37.83
CA GLY A 1025 -21.15 10.60 39.26
C GLY A 1025 -19.92 10.75 40.16
N GLY A 1026 -18.72 10.98 39.62
CA GLY A 1026 -17.46 11.15 40.36
C GLY A 1026 -17.38 12.47 41.14
N ALA A 1027 -16.38 12.57 42.03
CA ALA A 1027 -16.19 13.78 42.85
C ALA A 1027 -15.95 15.05 42.01
N ALA A 1028 -15.26 14.92 40.88
CA ALA A 1028 -14.97 15.98 39.92
C ALA A 1028 -16.23 16.51 39.24
N GLU A 1029 -17.08 15.61 38.72
CA GLU A 1029 -18.34 15.99 38.07
C GLU A 1029 -19.28 16.68 39.07
N VAL A 1030 -19.42 16.12 40.28
CA VAL A 1030 -20.22 16.72 41.36
C VAL A 1030 -19.70 18.10 41.76
N ALA A 1031 -18.38 18.30 41.73
CA ALA A 1031 -17.75 19.59 41.98
C ALA A 1031 -17.82 20.57 40.80
N GLY A 1032 -18.33 20.12 39.64
CA GLY A 1032 -18.50 20.94 38.43
C GLY A 1032 -17.23 21.07 37.55
N LEU A 1033 -16.25 20.19 37.74
CA LEU A 1033 -15.11 20.05 36.82
C LEU A 1033 -15.57 19.44 35.50
N GLN A 1034 -14.92 19.83 34.40
CA GLN A 1034 -15.26 19.44 33.04
C GLN A 1034 -13.99 19.14 32.23
N GLY A 1035 -14.13 18.40 31.14
CA GLY A 1035 -13.03 18.24 30.17
C GLY A 1035 -12.49 19.60 29.73
N MET A 1036 -11.19 19.64 29.45
CA MET A 1036 -10.37 20.84 29.14
C MET A 1036 -10.07 21.77 30.33
N ASP A 1037 -10.54 21.48 31.54
CA ASP A 1037 -10.06 22.19 32.73
C ASP A 1037 -8.58 21.88 32.99
N ILE A 1038 -7.80 22.89 33.38
CA ILE A 1038 -6.41 22.72 33.79
C ILE A 1038 -6.29 22.93 35.29
N ILE A 1039 -5.97 21.88 36.05
CA ILE A 1039 -5.75 21.93 37.49
C ILE A 1039 -4.42 22.63 37.77
N LEU A 1040 -4.50 23.77 38.45
CA LEU A 1040 -3.35 24.60 38.84
C LEU A 1040 -2.99 24.44 40.32
N GLN A 1041 -3.97 24.15 41.18
CA GLN A 1041 -3.73 23.96 42.62
C GLN A 1041 -4.65 22.91 43.25
N PHE A 1042 -4.12 22.18 44.23
CA PHE A 1042 -4.83 21.24 45.08
C PHE A 1042 -4.64 21.64 46.55
N ASN A 1043 -5.72 21.99 47.24
CA ASN A 1043 -5.71 22.56 48.60
C ASN A 1043 -4.79 23.79 48.78
N GLY A 1044 -4.65 24.60 47.72
CA GLY A 1044 -3.78 25.78 47.71
C GLY A 1044 -2.30 25.49 47.46
N THR A 1045 -1.91 24.22 47.32
CA THR A 1045 -0.58 23.81 46.85
C THR A 1045 -0.58 23.79 45.32
N ALA A 1046 0.47 24.29 44.69
CA ALA A 1046 0.60 24.29 43.23
C ALA A 1046 0.68 22.86 42.69
N VAL A 1047 -0.03 22.62 41.58
CA VAL A 1047 0.04 21.41 40.78
C VAL A 1047 0.81 21.77 39.53
N ASP A 1048 2.05 21.32 39.43
CA ASP A 1048 3.00 21.64 38.35
C ASP A 1048 3.23 20.49 37.37
N SER A 1049 2.90 19.26 37.78
CA SER A 1049 3.01 18.06 36.97
C SER A 1049 1.91 17.05 37.33
N LEU A 1050 1.69 16.09 36.43
CA LEU A 1050 0.81 14.96 36.69
C LEU A 1050 1.28 14.12 37.89
N GLN A 1051 2.60 13.98 38.06
CA GLN A 1051 3.20 13.27 39.18
C GLN A 1051 2.84 13.93 40.51
N THR A 1052 2.97 15.25 40.60
CA THR A 1052 2.62 16.04 41.79
C THR A 1052 1.13 15.87 42.13
N TYR A 1053 0.26 15.93 41.11
CA TYR A 1053 -1.18 15.71 41.29
C TYR A 1053 -1.51 14.30 41.77
N SER A 1054 -0.88 13.27 41.19
CA SER A 1054 -1.06 11.87 41.58
C SER A 1054 -0.63 11.62 43.03
N ASN A 1055 0.53 12.16 43.43
CA ASN A 1055 1.02 12.08 44.82
C ASN A 1055 0.04 12.72 45.81
N MET A 1056 -0.49 13.92 45.50
CA MET A 1056 -1.47 14.59 46.35
C MET A 1056 -2.76 13.79 46.54
N LEU A 1057 -3.18 13.04 45.51
CA LEU A 1057 -4.35 12.16 45.59
C LEU A 1057 -4.06 10.88 46.39
N ARG A 1058 -2.83 10.35 46.37
CA ARG A 1058 -2.40 9.20 47.20
C ARG A 1058 -2.33 9.54 48.68
N GLU A 1059 -2.03 10.79 49.02
CA GLU A 1059 -1.99 11.26 50.41
C GLU A 1059 -3.39 11.57 51.00
N ALA A 1060 -4.42 11.59 50.16
CA ALA A 1060 -5.78 11.94 50.55
C ALA A 1060 -6.64 10.69 50.86
N ALA A 1061 -7.68 10.86 51.68
CA ALA A 1061 -8.62 9.80 52.07
C ALA A 1061 -10.02 10.02 51.48
N PRO A 1062 -10.81 8.95 51.25
CA PRO A 1062 -12.22 9.08 50.89
C PRO A 1062 -12.99 9.92 51.91
N GLY A 1063 -13.79 10.87 51.43
CA GLY A 1063 -14.53 11.83 52.25
C GLY A 1063 -13.78 13.14 52.54
N ASP A 1064 -12.50 13.26 52.15
CA ASP A 1064 -11.76 14.52 52.28
C ASP A 1064 -12.38 15.62 51.42
N GLN A 1065 -12.58 16.79 52.02
CA GLN A 1065 -13.05 17.99 51.35
C GLN A 1065 -11.85 18.77 50.82
N ILE A 1066 -11.69 18.80 49.51
CA ILE A 1066 -10.57 19.47 48.85
C ILE A 1066 -11.01 20.72 48.09
N ALA A 1067 -10.12 21.69 47.96
CA ALA A 1067 -10.30 22.85 47.08
C ALA A 1067 -9.35 22.73 45.87
N VAL A 1068 -9.91 22.74 44.66
CA VAL A 1068 -9.17 22.59 43.42
C VAL A 1068 -9.29 23.88 42.61
N THR A 1069 -8.17 24.55 42.34
CA THR A 1069 -8.14 25.74 41.47
C THR A 1069 -7.84 25.29 40.05
N VAL A 1070 -8.72 25.64 39.11
CA VAL A 1070 -8.61 25.27 37.70
C VAL A 1070 -8.65 26.50 36.78
N ARG A 1071 -8.00 26.39 35.63
CA ARG A 1071 -8.12 27.31 34.50
C ARG A 1071 -9.10 26.72 33.49
N ARG A 1072 -10.14 27.48 33.13
CA ARG A 1072 -11.17 27.13 32.14
C ARG A 1072 -11.27 28.26 31.12
N GLY A 1073 -10.85 28.01 29.88
CA GLY A 1073 -10.65 29.09 28.89
C GLY A 1073 -9.68 30.15 29.43
N GLU A 1074 -10.07 31.43 29.39
CA GLU A 1074 -9.26 32.53 29.95
C GLU A 1074 -9.49 32.79 31.47
N GLY A 1075 -10.42 32.06 32.10
CA GLY A 1075 -10.79 32.27 33.51
C GLY A 1075 -10.11 31.30 34.48
N ILE A 1076 -9.89 31.73 35.73
CA ILE A 1076 -9.46 30.88 36.85
C ILE A 1076 -10.59 30.80 37.88
N LEU A 1077 -10.92 29.59 38.33
CA LEU A 1077 -11.96 29.35 39.33
C LEU A 1077 -11.53 28.26 40.31
N THR A 1078 -12.03 28.32 41.55
CA THR A 1078 -11.79 27.29 42.57
C THR A 1078 -13.07 26.54 42.85
N VAL A 1079 -13.05 25.21 42.67
CA VAL A 1079 -14.15 24.30 43.04
C VAL A 1079 -13.84 23.59 44.35
N ARG A 1080 -14.88 23.13 45.04
CA ARG A 1080 -14.73 22.24 46.20
C ARG A 1080 -15.28 20.87 45.86
N ALA A 1081 -14.51 19.83 46.12
CA ALA A 1081 -14.87 18.45 45.86
C ALA A 1081 -14.73 17.62 47.14
N GLU A 1082 -15.66 16.69 47.35
CA GLU A 1082 -15.53 15.63 48.35
C GLU A 1082 -14.97 14.40 47.64
N LEU A 1083 -13.74 14.00 47.97
CA LEU A 1083 -13.11 12.84 47.36
C LEU A 1083 -13.93 11.57 47.65
N LYS A 1084 -14.03 10.70 46.66
CA LYS A 1084 -14.71 9.41 46.80
C LYS A 1084 -13.70 8.28 46.99
N ALA A 1085 -14.16 7.14 47.51
CA ALA A 1085 -13.38 5.91 47.42
C ALA A 1085 -13.08 5.63 45.94
N ARG A 1086 -11.83 5.25 45.65
CA ARG A 1086 -11.37 4.95 44.30
C ARG A 1086 -12.10 3.73 43.75
#